data_AF-A0A9K3Q7Y6-F1
#
_entry.id   AF-A0A9K3Q7Y6-F1
#
_cell.length_a   1.000
_cell.length_b   1.000
_cell.length_c   1.000
_cell.angle_alpha   90.00
_cell.angle_beta   90.00
_cell.angle_gamma   90.00
#
_symmetry.space_group_name_H-M   'P 1'
#
loop_
_entity.id
_entity.type
_entity.pdbx_description
1 polymer ?
#
loop_
_entity_poly.entity_id
_entity_poly.type
_entity_poly.pdbx_seq_one_letter_code
_entity_poly.pdbx_strand_id
1 'polypeptide(L)'
;MTSRNRSRGMSSVKASLVSVLFLFNQWFFAYAYQPPPLPFGDINFLVLSDVHSFVGGHPHEPDRNADYGDFYSFYEKLKAYCHDKKQSDLWLLNNGNFLHGTGLAMEGNATSLLPIIQSIPWDGFSMGNHEAMYSAVLHDMRETLLPTLNGNYITSNVVWKATQEPFGERYQLLQGEFSTVLLFGFLYHMESSSETILVERIEDMVQQAWFLDALAANDYDAIVVLAHMDHNDPLVNEIHSNIRAHIDAKVPIQFITGHTHKRRYTDQIQKDRFARNIQPGGQFDTVGFVSIPKFSNAQTKDAKEIGQEFGHDFLNTSKTVLHDTLSLRNDEPLLVPRGEEITQMIKETQHTLGLDQEVACPGKDYYRNVSMHHPDSLWRLWREHVAPTQMFQKGEDRLMLVSKESFQYDLRGSGQNDAMTLDDVIAIAPYMEKVIYIGVVPDWMVRRLNQTLNTFSAHAMIPDFVLAGEIETYKTIEEFKLYTHESDVPAIVAKLQKYSYQGFQVTPTGKRSTIYWLDYVMSAFPCDGVKENEYKVIPYFYDPSELEEESSDGHAYSEDEMDEIDQSGAPENQHEEEDESKWTLPLGGYAGYVPGKGDKHKIPSSKYDSDESPAASISAPATNNAHHSSVSDKKKRIEERKKRQKAIVKGFALTIATALLLVPVVCGVMQLTGRWKDDDDDGIGLYDRDEVRSLRRHRRRGGKGAARPLKDMRPLGEIEIT
;
A
#
# COMPACT_ATOMS: atom_id res chain seq x y z
N MET A 1 5.91 -88.77 47.67
CA MET A 1 6.72 -87.59 48.06
C MET A 1 7.43 -87.06 46.82
N THR A 2 7.34 -85.73 46.63
CA THR A 2 8.07 -84.85 45.69
C THR A 2 7.85 -85.00 44.17
N SER A 3 7.13 -84.04 43.58
CA SER A 3 7.31 -83.55 42.21
C SER A 3 7.78 -82.08 42.23
N ARG A 4 8.54 -81.68 41.21
CA ARG A 4 9.44 -80.51 41.18
C ARG A 4 9.09 -79.59 39.98
N ASN A 5 9.06 -78.29 40.25
CA ASN A 5 9.37 -77.11 39.40
C ASN A 5 8.96 -77.06 37.91
N ARG A 6 8.12 -76.07 37.57
CA ARG A 6 8.28 -75.14 36.42
C ARG A 6 7.21 -74.04 36.46
N SER A 7 7.59 -72.79 36.81
CA SER A 7 6.96 -71.53 36.33
C SER A 7 7.52 -70.28 37.02
N ARG A 8 8.78 -69.90 36.70
CA ARG A 8 9.26 -68.51 36.89
C ARG A 8 10.01 -68.13 35.63
N GLY A 9 9.40 -67.30 34.79
CA GLY A 9 10.01 -66.86 33.52
C GLY A 9 9.13 -66.02 32.59
N MET A 10 7.82 -65.90 32.81
CA MET A 10 6.92 -65.22 31.85
C MET A 10 6.35 -63.86 32.28
N SER A 11 6.61 -63.36 33.50
CA SER A 11 6.08 -62.05 33.92
C SER A 11 7.02 -60.87 33.68
N SER A 12 8.34 -61.09 33.57
CA SER A 12 9.32 -59.99 33.40
C SER A 12 9.46 -59.53 31.94
N VAL A 13 9.22 -60.40 30.95
CA VAL A 13 9.38 -60.07 29.52
C VAL A 13 8.20 -59.24 28.99
N LYS A 14 6.98 -59.42 29.52
CA LYS A 14 5.80 -58.64 29.11
C LYS A 14 5.81 -57.20 29.62
N ALA A 15 6.36 -56.95 30.81
CA ALA A 15 6.48 -55.59 31.34
C ALA A 15 7.55 -54.75 30.60
N SER A 16 8.65 -55.38 30.17
CA SER A 16 9.66 -54.72 29.33
C SER A 16 9.16 -54.43 27.92
N LEU A 17 8.39 -55.31 27.28
CA LEU A 17 7.86 -55.03 25.94
C LEU A 17 6.83 -53.90 25.93
N VAL A 18 5.95 -53.81 26.94
CA VAL A 18 4.96 -52.72 27.03
C VAL A 18 5.63 -51.38 27.29
N SER A 19 6.70 -51.35 28.10
CA SER A 19 7.48 -50.13 28.34
C SER A 19 8.31 -49.72 27.12
N VAL A 20 8.86 -50.68 26.36
CA VAL A 20 9.58 -50.41 25.11
C VAL A 20 8.63 -49.97 24.00
N LEU A 21 7.40 -50.50 23.92
CA LEU A 21 6.36 -50.03 22.99
C LEU A 21 5.78 -48.66 23.37
N PHE A 22 5.68 -48.34 24.66
CA PHE A 22 5.31 -46.99 25.10
C PHE A 22 6.42 -45.96 24.83
N LEU A 23 7.68 -46.35 25.01
CA LEU A 23 8.84 -45.51 24.67
C LEU A 23 9.04 -45.42 23.15
N PHE A 24 8.76 -46.46 22.37
CA PHE A 24 8.74 -46.42 20.90
C PHE A 24 7.59 -45.57 20.37
N ASN A 25 6.39 -45.60 20.97
CA ASN A 25 5.29 -44.72 20.59
C ASN A 25 5.56 -43.26 20.98
N GLN A 26 6.17 -42.98 22.13
CA GLN A 26 6.60 -41.61 22.45
C GLN A 26 7.74 -41.13 21.54
N TRP A 27 8.59 -42.01 21.03
CA TRP A 27 9.62 -41.67 20.04
C TRP A 27 9.09 -41.50 18.61
N PHE A 28 8.02 -42.21 18.22
CA PHE A 28 7.38 -42.04 16.90
C PHE A 28 6.40 -40.87 16.84
N PHE A 29 5.74 -40.51 17.95
CA PHE A 29 4.92 -39.28 18.03
C PHE A 29 5.74 -38.03 18.34
N ALA A 30 7.01 -38.18 18.73
CA ALA A 30 7.99 -37.09 18.80
C ALA A 30 8.85 -37.00 17.52
N TYR A 31 8.27 -37.32 16.35
CA TYR A 31 8.79 -36.75 15.11
C TYR A 31 8.54 -35.26 15.20
N ALA A 32 9.55 -34.55 15.71
CA ALA A 32 9.47 -33.17 16.14
C ALA A 32 8.90 -32.30 15.01
N TYR A 33 7.63 -31.92 15.14
CA TYR A 33 7.07 -30.79 14.41
C TYR A 33 8.02 -29.63 14.67
N GLN A 34 8.83 -29.29 13.65
CA GLN A 34 9.75 -28.17 13.78
C GLN A 34 8.89 -26.93 13.93
N PRO A 35 9.14 -26.08 14.95
CA PRO A 35 8.40 -24.84 15.08
C PRO A 35 8.64 -23.99 13.82
N PRO A 36 7.61 -23.27 13.32
CA PRO A 36 7.82 -22.30 12.26
C PRO A 36 8.97 -21.37 12.66
N PRO A 37 9.96 -21.09 11.79
CA PRO A 37 11.16 -20.35 12.14
C PRO A 37 10.90 -18.84 12.15
N LEU A 38 9.78 -18.42 12.77
CA LEU A 38 9.37 -17.04 12.95
C LEU A 38 9.77 -16.56 14.36
N PRO A 39 10.04 -15.25 14.54
CA PRO A 39 10.46 -14.70 15.82
C PRO A 39 9.27 -14.52 16.77
N PHE A 40 8.61 -15.61 17.15
CA PHE A 40 7.48 -15.60 18.08
C PHE A 40 7.86 -15.05 19.46
N GLY A 41 6.91 -14.34 20.05
CA GLY A 41 6.97 -13.75 21.38
C GLY A 41 5.58 -13.68 22.00
N ASP A 42 5.39 -12.77 22.96
CA ASP A 42 4.18 -12.73 23.79
C ASP A 42 2.90 -12.40 22.98
N ILE A 43 3.00 -11.47 22.04
CA ILE A 43 1.91 -10.98 21.19
C ILE A 43 2.40 -10.94 19.75
N ASN A 44 1.69 -11.58 18.82
CA ASN A 44 2.14 -11.74 17.44
C ASN A 44 1.11 -11.18 16.46
N PHE A 45 1.58 -10.69 15.31
CA PHE A 45 0.76 -10.11 14.26
C PHE A 45 1.22 -10.63 12.89
N LEU A 46 0.26 -10.99 12.04
CA LEU A 46 0.43 -10.97 10.59
C LEU A 46 -0.17 -9.68 10.06
N VAL A 47 0.55 -9.01 9.17
CA VAL A 47 0.20 -7.68 8.71
C VAL A 47 0.31 -7.60 7.18
N LEU A 48 -0.76 -7.14 6.54
CA LEU A 48 -0.73 -6.68 5.15
C LEU A 48 -0.90 -5.15 5.10
N SER A 49 -0.34 -4.51 4.09
CA SER A 49 -0.55 -3.08 3.77
C SER A 49 -0.47 -2.92 2.27
N ASP A 50 -1.16 -1.91 1.74
CA ASP A 50 -1.01 -1.49 0.34
C ASP A 50 -1.21 -2.64 -0.64
N VAL A 51 -2.21 -3.50 -0.42
CA VAL A 51 -2.46 -4.70 -1.25
C VAL A 51 -2.82 -4.32 -2.69
N HIS A 52 -3.46 -3.17 -2.90
CA HIS A 52 -3.86 -2.68 -4.23
C HIS A 52 -4.56 -3.74 -5.08
N SER A 53 -5.56 -4.40 -4.48
CA SER A 53 -6.39 -5.45 -5.09
C SER A 53 -5.66 -6.67 -5.68
N PHE A 54 -4.36 -6.87 -5.41
CA PHE A 54 -3.59 -8.07 -5.77
C PHE A 54 -3.94 -9.30 -4.92
N VAL A 55 -5.22 -9.51 -4.61
CA VAL A 55 -5.70 -10.65 -3.80
C VAL A 55 -5.49 -12.00 -4.49
N GLY A 56 -5.37 -12.01 -5.82
CA GLY A 56 -5.00 -13.18 -6.63
C GLY A 56 -3.49 -13.47 -6.68
N GLY A 57 -2.65 -12.61 -6.07
CA GLY A 57 -1.20 -12.71 -6.16
C GLY A 57 -0.63 -12.36 -7.52
N HIS A 58 0.63 -12.74 -7.73
CA HIS A 58 1.37 -12.51 -8.97
C HIS A 58 1.72 -13.86 -9.63
N PRO A 59 0.83 -14.41 -10.47
CA PRO A 59 1.01 -15.76 -11.02
C PRO A 59 2.28 -15.92 -11.86
N HIS A 60 2.75 -14.85 -12.50
CA HIS A 60 3.97 -14.81 -13.31
C HIS A 60 5.27 -14.83 -12.49
N GLU A 61 5.18 -14.69 -11.17
CA GLU A 61 6.33 -14.41 -10.30
C GLU A 61 6.39 -15.42 -9.16
N PRO A 62 7.22 -16.47 -9.29
CA PRO A 62 7.25 -17.59 -8.34
C PRO A 62 7.50 -17.18 -6.87
N ASP A 63 8.17 -16.04 -6.67
CA ASP A 63 8.47 -15.48 -5.37
C ASP A 63 7.32 -14.68 -4.76
N ARG A 64 6.21 -14.43 -5.48
CA ARG A 64 5.01 -13.75 -4.97
C ARG A 64 3.70 -14.29 -5.57
N ASN A 65 3.67 -15.59 -5.86
CA ASN A 65 2.58 -16.29 -6.53
C ASN A 65 1.45 -16.82 -5.63
N ALA A 66 1.45 -16.51 -4.33
CA ALA A 66 0.38 -16.89 -3.42
C ALA A 66 -0.82 -15.97 -3.59
N ASP A 67 -2.03 -16.52 -3.45
CA ASP A 67 -3.27 -15.73 -3.37
C ASP A 67 -3.75 -15.58 -1.92
N TYR A 68 -4.85 -14.86 -1.71
CA TYR A 68 -5.47 -14.68 -0.40
C TYR A 68 -5.95 -15.97 0.26
N GLY A 69 -6.25 -17.03 -0.51
CA GLY A 69 -6.58 -18.35 0.02
C GLY A 69 -5.35 -19.09 0.55
N ASP A 70 -4.22 -18.99 -0.13
CA ASP A 70 -2.92 -19.46 0.37
C ASP A 70 -2.53 -18.71 1.67
N PHE A 71 -2.68 -17.38 1.67
CA PHE A 71 -2.40 -16.55 2.84
C PHE A 71 -3.32 -16.85 4.03
N TYR A 72 -4.63 -17.01 3.79
CA TYR A 72 -5.57 -17.44 4.82
C TYR A 72 -5.14 -18.78 5.43
N SER A 73 -4.76 -19.73 4.57
CA SER A 73 -4.32 -21.05 5.01
C SER A 73 -3.04 -20.99 5.85
N PHE A 74 -2.12 -20.10 5.46
CA PHE A 74 -0.92 -19.80 6.23
C PHE A 74 -1.26 -19.24 7.62
N TYR A 75 -2.14 -18.24 7.68
CA TYR A 75 -2.65 -17.67 8.93
C TYR A 75 -3.32 -18.73 9.81
N GLU A 76 -4.23 -19.53 9.27
CA GLU A 76 -4.98 -20.52 10.04
C GLU A 76 -4.05 -21.54 10.71
N LYS A 77 -3.04 -22.03 9.97
CA LYS A 77 -2.03 -22.96 10.51
C LYS A 77 -1.15 -22.31 11.58
N LEU A 78 -0.73 -21.04 11.39
CA LEU A 78 0.01 -20.31 12.44
C LEU A 78 -0.85 -20.03 13.68
N LYS A 79 -2.13 -19.72 13.49
CA LYS A 79 -3.08 -19.51 14.59
C LYS A 79 -3.28 -20.80 15.39
N ALA A 80 -3.46 -21.93 14.70
CA ALA A 80 -3.53 -23.25 15.32
C ALA A 80 -2.25 -23.58 16.10
N TYR A 81 -1.07 -23.28 15.54
CA TYR A 81 0.20 -23.43 16.23
C TYR A 81 0.26 -22.61 17.53
N CYS A 82 -0.11 -21.33 17.50
CA CYS A 82 -0.12 -20.46 18.69
C CYS A 82 -1.06 -20.99 19.78
N HIS A 83 -2.28 -21.40 19.38
CA HIS A 83 -3.27 -22.00 20.26
C HIS A 83 -2.75 -23.31 20.91
N ASP A 84 -2.11 -24.19 20.14
CA ASP A 84 -1.56 -25.46 20.65
C ASP A 84 -0.40 -25.25 21.63
N LYS A 85 0.39 -24.18 21.46
CA LYS A 85 1.44 -23.81 22.41
C LYS A 85 0.91 -23.21 23.71
N LYS A 86 -0.29 -22.60 23.69
CA LYS A 86 -0.92 -21.93 24.84
C LYS A 86 -0.01 -20.89 25.51
N GLN A 87 0.67 -20.10 24.68
CA GLN A 87 1.71 -19.17 25.15
C GLN A 87 1.53 -17.75 24.61
N SER A 88 0.87 -17.57 23.48
CA SER A 88 0.75 -16.27 22.81
C SER A 88 -0.50 -16.20 21.93
N ASP A 89 -0.90 -14.97 21.61
CA ASP A 89 -1.95 -14.67 20.64
C ASP A 89 -1.33 -14.35 19.27
N LEU A 90 -2.11 -14.58 18.20
CA LEU A 90 -1.80 -14.17 16.83
C LEU A 90 -2.98 -13.39 16.24
N TRP A 91 -2.72 -12.14 15.88
CA TRP A 91 -3.69 -11.22 15.30
C TRP A 91 -3.42 -11.00 13.82
N LEU A 92 -4.47 -10.77 13.04
CA LEU A 92 -4.41 -10.52 11.61
C LEU A 92 -4.82 -9.08 11.29
N LEU A 93 -3.89 -8.29 10.79
CA LEU A 93 -4.05 -6.85 10.56
C LEU A 93 -3.92 -6.45 9.09
N ASN A 94 -4.68 -5.43 8.68
CA ASN A 94 -4.50 -4.76 7.39
C ASN A 94 -4.43 -3.23 7.58
N ASN A 95 -3.42 -2.59 6.99
CA ASN A 95 -3.17 -1.16 7.14
C ASN A 95 -3.68 -0.29 5.97
N GLY A 96 -4.71 -0.72 5.21
CA GLY A 96 -5.33 0.10 4.17
C GLY A 96 -4.66 0.03 2.79
N ASN A 97 -5.20 0.79 1.82
CA ASN A 97 -4.89 0.73 0.38
C ASN A 97 -5.05 -0.68 -0.18
N PHE A 98 -6.26 -1.21 -0.08
CA PHE A 98 -6.61 -2.51 -0.66
C PHE A 98 -7.31 -2.39 -2.01
N LEU A 99 -7.67 -1.19 -2.47
CA LEU A 99 -8.19 -0.89 -3.81
C LEU A 99 -7.08 -0.46 -4.78
N HIS A 100 -7.38 -0.41 -6.08
CA HIS A 100 -6.57 0.25 -7.13
C HIS A 100 -5.23 -0.38 -7.54
N GLY A 101 -5.21 -1.66 -7.92
CA GLY A 101 -4.06 -2.23 -8.65
C GLY A 101 -4.35 -3.35 -9.65
N THR A 102 -5.57 -3.89 -9.68
CA THR A 102 -6.03 -4.95 -10.59
C THR A 102 -7.47 -4.65 -10.99
N GLY A 103 -7.99 -5.34 -12.00
CA GLY A 103 -9.39 -5.21 -12.44
C GLY A 103 -10.44 -5.60 -11.39
N LEU A 104 -10.06 -6.05 -10.20
CA LEU A 104 -11.03 -6.35 -9.13
C LEU A 104 -11.60 -5.11 -8.43
N ALA A 105 -10.87 -3.99 -8.43
CA ALA A 105 -11.32 -2.76 -7.77
C ALA A 105 -10.72 -1.50 -8.41
N MET A 106 -11.40 -1.00 -9.44
CA MET A 106 -10.98 0.14 -10.26
C MET A 106 -12.04 1.25 -10.24
N GLU A 107 -11.62 2.48 -10.50
CA GLU A 107 -12.49 3.63 -10.76
C GLU A 107 -13.63 3.82 -9.75
N GLY A 108 -13.32 3.77 -8.46
CA GLY A 108 -14.33 3.99 -7.42
C GLY A 108 -15.38 2.87 -7.32
N ASN A 109 -15.12 1.69 -7.91
CA ASN A 109 -15.94 0.50 -7.76
C ASN A 109 -15.16 -0.60 -7.03
N ALA A 110 -15.60 -0.92 -5.80
CA ALA A 110 -15.01 -1.96 -4.96
C ALA A 110 -15.87 -3.24 -4.89
N THR A 111 -17.04 -3.27 -5.56
CA THR A 111 -18.11 -4.26 -5.35
C THR A 111 -17.63 -5.71 -5.47
N SER A 112 -16.77 -5.99 -6.45
CA SER A 112 -16.25 -7.34 -6.70
C SER A 112 -15.15 -7.75 -5.72
N LEU A 113 -14.41 -6.78 -5.17
CA LEU A 113 -13.31 -7.04 -4.24
C LEU A 113 -13.81 -7.19 -2.79
N LEU A 114 -14.80 -6.41 -2.36
CA LEU A 114 -15.24 -6.39 -0.97
C LEU A 114 -15.63 -7.79 -0.44
N PRO A 115 -16.36 -8.66 -1.17
CA PRO A 115 -16.64 -10.02 -0.72
C PRO A 115 -15.39 -10.87 -0.45
N ILE A 116 -14.33 -10.68 -1.24
CA ILE A 116 -13.04 -11.35 -1.03
C ILE A 116 -12.37 -10.81 0.25
N ILE A 117 -12.38 -9.50 0.48
CA ILE A 117 -11.86 -8.89 1.72
C ILE A 117 -12.62 -9.41 2.94
N GLN A 118 -13.95 -9.50 2.87
CA GLN A 118 -14.82 -10.00 3.93
C GLN A 118 -14.61 -11.49 4.25
N SER A 119 -14.05 -12.25 3.31
CA SER A 119 -13.82 -13.69 3.48
C SER A 119 -12.70 -14.02 4.49
N ILE A 120 -11.86 -13.04 4.80
CA ILE A 120 -10.74 -13.13 5.73
C ILE A 120 -11.15 -12.57 7.11
N PRO A 121 -10.86 -13.27 8.22
CA PRO A 121 -11.23 -12.85 9.57
C PRO A 121 -10.23 -11.82 10.11
N TRP A 122 -10.27 -10.60 9.58
CA TRP A 122 -9.42 -9.52 10.05
C TRP A 122 -9.72 -9.18 11.51
N ASP A 123 -8.69 -9.17 12.35
CA ASP A 123 -8.79 -8.74 13.74
C ASP A 123 -8.71 -7.21 13.84
N GLY A 124 -8.02 -6.56 12.90
CA GLY A 124 -8.00 -5.11 12.74
C GLY A 124 -7.74 -4.72 11.28
N PHE A 125 -8.49 -3.77 10.77
CA PHE A 125 -8.46 -3.38 9.36
C PHE A 125 -8.60 -1.86 9.27
N SER A 126 -7.81 -1.18 8.45
CA SER A 126 -7.81 0.29 8.38
C SER A 126 -8.02 0.82 6.97
N MET A 127 -8.02 2.15 6.86
CA MET A 127 -8.26 2.90 5.63
C MET A 127 -6.95 3.45 5.08
N GLY A 128 -6.75 3.32 3.77
CA GLY A 128 -5.74 4.08 3.04
C GLY A 128 -6.36 5.19 2.20
N ASN A 129 -5.51 5.94 1.49
CA ASN A 129 -5.98 7.03 0.64
C ASN A 129 -6.86 6.53 -0.53
N HIS A 130 -6.58 5.34 -1.06
CA HIS A 130 -7.33 4.80 -2.21
C HIS A 130 -8.80 4.50 -1.90
N GLU A 131 -9.12 4.18 -0.64
CA GLU A 131 -10.50 4.06 -0.17
C GLU A 131 -11.14 5.42 0.12
N ALA A 132 -10.35 6.37 0.63
CA ALA A 132 -10.79 7.69 1.05
C ALA A 132 -11.13 8.64 -0.11
N MET A 133 -10.73 8.32 -1.34
CA MET A 133 -10.89 9.19 -2.51
C MET A 133 -12.30 9.18 -3.13
N TYR A 134 -13.08 8.09 -2.98
CA TYR A 134 -14.30 7.90 -3.78
C TYR A 134 -15.56 7.80 -2.91
N SER A 135 -16.54 8.69 -3.12
CA SER A 135 -17.79 8.66 -2.33
C SER A 135 -18.57 7.36 -2.51
N ALA A 136 -18.60 6.81 -3.73
CA ALA A 136 -19.29 5.56 -4.04
C ALA A 136 -18.69 4.38 -3.25
N VAL A 137 -17.36 4.28 -3.20
CA VAL A 137 -16.64 3.28 -2.39
C VAL A 137 -16.98 3.43 -0.91
N LEU A 138 -16.92 4.65 -0.39
CA LEU A 138 -17.19 4.93 1.03
C LEU A 138 -18.63 4.52 1.41
N HIS A 139 -19.59 4.79 0.55
CA HIS A 139 -20.98 4.37 0.74
C HIS A 139 -21.16 2.86 0.62
N ASP A 140 -20.56 2.20 -0.37
CA ASP A 140 -20.62 0.74 -0.50
C ASP A 140 -19.99 0.07 0.74
N MET A 141 -18.80 0.50 1.16
CA MET A 141 -18.15 0.01 2.37
C MET A 141 -19.02 0.18 3.61
N ARG A 142 -19.72 1.31 3.77
CA ARG A 142 -20.64 1.53 4.89
C ARG A 142 -21.75 0.48 4.93
N GLU A 143 -22.31 0.13 3.79
CA GLU A 143 -23.46 -0.77 3.68
C GLU A 143 -23.05 -2.24 3.67
N THR A 144 -21.89 -2.57 3.11
CA THR A 144 -21.48 -3.97 2.85
C THR A 144 -20.28 -4.42 3.67
N LEU A 145 -19.22 -3.60 3.81
CA LEU A 145 -17.99 -4.00 4.49
C LEU A 145 -18.06 -3.79 6.01
N LEU A 146 -18.32 -2.56 6.47
CA LEU A 146 -18.26 -2.21 7.90
C LEU A 146 -19.15 -3.12 8.77
N PRO A 147 -20.39 -3.47 8.37
CA PRO A 147 -21.23 -4.35 9.18
C PRO A 147 -20.67 -5.76 9.37
N THR A 148 -19.86 -6.26 8.42
CA THR A 148 -19.28 -7.62 8.48
C THR A 148 -18.03 -7.69 9.35
N LEU A 149 -17.31 -6.57 9.49
CA LEU A 149 -16.10 -6.48 10.29
C LEU A 149 -16.38 -6.32 11.79
N ASN A 150 -17.64 -6.20 12.22
CA ASN A 150 -18.04 -6.17 13.65
C ASN A 150 -17.24 -5.19 14.53
N GLY A 151 -16.92 -4.01 13.99
CA GLY A 151 -16.12 -3.00 14.69
C GLY A 151 -14.60 -3.13 14.50
N ASN A 152 -14.13 -4.09 13.69
CA ASN A 152 -12.70 -4.28 13.40
C ASN A 152 -12.16 -3.30 12.34
N TYR A 153 -13.00 -2.42 11.77
CA TYR A 153 -12.57 -1.39 10.85
C TYR A 153 -12.24 -0.10 11.62
N ILE A 154 -10.97 0.28 11.68
CA ILE A 154 -10.47 1.32 12.59
C ILE A 154 -10.01 2.55 11.80
N THR A 155 -10.61 3.70 12.12
CA THR A 155 -10.27 5.03 11.58
C THR A 155 -10.35 6.09 12.68
N SER A 156 -9.25 6.32 13.38
CA SER A 156 -9.08 7.27 14.48
C SER A 156 -9.29 8.74 14.08
N ASN A 157 -9.01 9.11 12.82
CA ASN A 157 -9.08 10.49 12.33
C ASN A 157 -9.93 10.67 11.06
N VAL A 158 -10.85 9.75 10.77
CA VAL A 158 -11.75 9.88 9.62
C VAL A 158 -13.19 9.87 10.10
N VAL A 159 -13.95 10.89 9.70
CA VAL A 159 -15.37 11.04 10.05
C VAL A 159 -16.20 11.28 8.81
N TRP A 160 -17.49 10.95 8.87
CA TRP A 160 -18.45 11.38 7.86
C TRP A 160 -18.61 12.90 7.92
N LYS A 161 -18.46 13.59 6.79
CA LYS A 161 -18.53 15.06 6.77
C LYS A 161 -19.89 15.57 7.25
N ALA A 162 -20.97 14.90 6.85
CA ALA A 162 -22.35 15.29 7.16
C ALA A 162 -22.72 15.12 8.65
N THR A 163 -22.27 14.04 9.31
CA THR A 163 -22.67 13.71 10.69
C THR A 163 -21.58 13.94 11.72
N GLN A 164 -20.32 14.06 11.29
CA GLN A 164 -19.11 14.07 12.13
C GLN A 164 -18.93 12.79 12.98
N GLU A 165 -19.70 11.74 12.68
CA GLU A 165 -19.52 10.43 13.30
C GLU A 165 -18.27 9.75 12.72
N PRO A 166 -17.53 8.98 13.52
CA PRO A 166 -16.41 8.17 13.04
C PRO A 166 -16.82 7.32 11.83
N PHE A 167 -15.96 7.23 10.83
CA PHE A 167 -16.23 6.39 9.65
C PHE A 167 -16.24 4.91 10.04
N GLY A 168 -15.14 4.45 10.64
CA GLY A 168 -15.05 3.21 11.42
C GLY A 168 -14.82 3.51 12.91
N GLU A 169 -14.47 2.49 13.68
CA GLU A 169 -14.18 2.66 15.11
C GLU A 169 -12.93 3.54 15.30
N ARG A 170 -12.94 4.42 16.32
CA ARG A 170 -11.78 5.28 16.58
C ARG A 170 -10.59 4.50 17.15
N TYR A 171 -10.87 3.43 17.89
CA TYR A 171 -9.89 2.50 18.44
C TYR A 171 -10.59 1.18 18.76
N GLN A 172 -9.80 0.13 18.98
CA GLN A 172 -10.31 -1.17 19.41
C GLN A 172 -9.40 -1.76 20.50
N LEU A 173 -9.98 -2.55 21.40
CA LEU A 173 -9.23 -3.47 22.26
C LEU A 173 -9.29 -4.88 21.67
N LEU A 174 -8.16 -5.39 21.18
CA LEU A 174 -8.03 -6.79 20.78
C LEU A 174 -7.81 -7.63 22.04
N GLN A 175 -8.84 -8.39 22.44
CA GLN A 175 -8.81 -9.22 23.65
C GLN A 175 -8.55 -10.68 23.28
N GLY A 176 -7.32 -11.13 23.51
CA GLY A 176 -6.87 -12.49 23.28
C GLY A 176 -7.02 -13.38 24.52
N GLU A 177 -6.55 -14.63 24.42
CA GLU A 177 -6.50 -15.53 25.57
C GLU A 177 -5.37 -15.12 26.53
N PHE A 178 -4.30 -14.54 25.99
CA PHE A 178 -3.09 -14.26 26.76
C PHE A 178 -2.75 -12.77 26.84
N SER A 179 -3.28 -11.92 25.96
CA SER A 179 -2.93 -10.50 25.85
C SER A 179 -4.13 -9.62 25.53
N THR A 180 -4.05 -8.34 25.93
CA THR A 180 -4.94 -7.29 25.43
C THR A 180 -4.14 -6.21 24.72
N VAL A 181 -4.52 -5.85 23.49
CA VAL A 181 -3.83 -4.83 22.68
C VAL A 181 -4.79 -3.66 22.41
N LEU A 182 -4.34 -2.44 22.68
CA LEU A 182 -5.03 -1.22 22.25
C LEU A 182 -4.59 -0.86 20.83
N LEU A 183 -5.54 -0.83 19.90
CA LEU A 183 -5.31 -0.63 18.47
C LEU A 183 -5.91 0.71 18.00
N PHE A 184 -5.10 1.52 17.33
CA PHE A 184 -5.52 2.75 16.63
C PHE A 184 -5.29 2.64 15.12
N GLY A 185 -5.95 3.49 14.33
CA GLY A 185 -5.88 3.50 12.87
C GLY A 185 -5.88 4.93 12.31
N PHE A 186 -4.74 5.42 11.83
CA PHE A 186 -4.59 6.79 11.35
C PHE A 186 -4.31 6.84 9.86
N LEU A 187 -5.01 7.74 9.17
CA LEU A 187 -4.68 8.13 7.80
C LEU A 187 -3.87 9.43 7.84
N TYR A 188 -2.85 9.56 6.98
CA TYR A 188 -2.10 10.81 6.85
C TYR A 188 -3.01 11.99 6.46
N HIS A 189 -2.47 13.21 6.52
CA HIS A 189 -3.21 14.38 6.08
C HIS A 189 -3.42 14.34 4.56
N MET A 190 -4.67 14.09 4.14
CA MET A 190 -5.05 14.12 2.73
C MET A 190 -5.55 15.50 2.34
N GLU A 191 -4.98 16.07 1.28
CA GLU A 191 -5.48 17.31 0.66
C GLU A 191 -6.72 17.05 -0.22
N SER A 192 -6.84 15.83 -0.77
CA SER A 192 -7.83 15.46 -1.78
C SER A 192 -8.64 14.22 -1.41
N SER A 193 -9.22 14.19 -0.21
CA SER A 193 -10.22 13.17 0.15
C SER A 193 -11.56 13.43 -0.53
N SER A 194 -12.40 12.40 -0.64
CA SER A 194 -13.80 12.53 -1.06
C SER A 194 -14.53 13.61 -0.25
N GLU A 195 -15.47 14.31 -0.89
CA GLU A 195 -16.34 15.29 -0.23
C GLU A 195 -17.24 14.68 0.86
N THR A 196 -17.38 13.35 0.88
CA THR A 196 -18.25 12.60 1.80
C THR A 196 -17.65 12.46 3.19
N ILE A 197 -16.33 12.50 3.31
CA ILE A 197 -15.60 12.37 4.57
C ILE A 197 -14.80 13.62 4.91
N LEU A 198 -14.33 13.67 6.14
CA LEU A 198 -13.33 14.60 6.61
C LEU A 198 -12.21 13.81 7.25
N VAL A 199 -10.99 13.97 6.75
CA VAL A 199 -9.77 13.48 7.39
C VAL A 199 -9.29 14.55 8.37
N GLU A 200 -9.58 14.33 9.66
CA GLU A 200 -9.19 15.24 10.72
C GLU A 200 -7.66 15.25 10.90
N ARG A 201 -7.08 16.42 11.18
CA ARG A 201 -5.63 16.53 11.42
C ARG A 201 -5.23 15.72 12.64
N ILE A 202 -4.19 14.91 12.49
CA ILE A 202 -3.70 14.00 13.55
C ILE A 202 -3.29 14.79 14.79
N GLU A 203 -2.62 15.93 14.61
CA GLU A 203 -2.18 16.83 15.68
C GLU A 203 -3.34 17.28 16.58
N ASP A 204 -4.52 17.48 16.00
CA ASP A 204 -5.73 17.86 16.73
C ASP A 204 -6.40 16.61 17.35
N MET A 205 -6.42 15.48 16.63
CA MET A 205 -7.05 14.24 17.08
C MET A 205 -6.42 13.65 18.34
N VAL A 206 -5.10 13.60 18.39
CA VAL A 206 -4.37 13.01 19.54
C VAL A 206 -4.50 13.83 20.82
N GLN A 207 -5.10 15.02 20.75
CA GLN A 207 -5.41 15.87 21.90
C GLN A 207 -6.86 15.72 22.39
N GLN A 208 -7.72 15.01 21.65
CA GLN A 208 -9.14 14.88 22.00
C GLN A 208 -9.36 13.97 23.21
N ALA A 209 -10.44 14.24 23.95
CA ALA A 209 -10.79 13.52 25.18
C ALA A 209 -10.89 11.99 24.97
N TRP A 210 -11.56 11.54 23.90
CA TRP A 210 -11.72 10.11 23.63
C TRP A 210 -10.39 9.38 23.47
N PHE A 211 -9.37 10.04 22.89
CA PHE A 211 -8.05 9.44 22.68
C PHE A 211 -7.31 9.30 24.00
N LEU A 212 -7.32 10.36 24.83
CA LEU A 212 -6.72 10.36 26.15
C LEU A 212 -7.43 9.37 27.09
N ASP A 213 -8.76 9.29 27.02
CA ASP A 213 -9.57 8.34 27.76
C ASP A 213 -9.25 6.89 27.32
N ALA A 214 -9.07 6.64 26.02
CA ALA A 214 -8.67 5.32 25.52
C ALA A 214 -7.30 4.87 26.06
N LEU A 215 -6.36 5.80 26.23
CA LEU A 215 -5.05 5.52 26.83
C LEU A 215 -5.14 5.26 28.34
N ALA A 216 -6.02 5.97 29.06
CA ALA A 216 -6.07 5.96 30.52
C ALA A 216 -7.05 4.93 31.13
N ALA A 217 -8.17 4.66 30.46
CA ALA A 217 -9.29 3.90 31.03
C ALA A 217 -9.22 2.39 30.78
N ASN A 218 -8.30 1.93 29.94
CA ASN A 218 -8.21 0.55 29.50
C ASN A 218 -7.00 -0.17 30.11
N ASP A 219 -7.17 -1.46 30.40
CA ASP A 219 -6.08 -2.35 30.78
C ASP A 219 -5.58 -3.07 29.53
N TYR A 220 -4.36 -2.76 29.09
CA TYR A 220 -3.75 -3.32 27.88
C TYR A 220 -2.26 -3.62 28.12
N ASP A 221 -1.79 -4.65 27.44
CA ASP A 221 -0.40 -5.10 27.48
C ASP A 221 0.49 -4.37 26.48
N ALA A 222 -0.08 -3.82 25.40
CA ALA A 222 0.65 -3.12 24.36
C ALA A 222 -0.28 -2.20 23.55
N ILE A 223 0.32 -1.27 22.81
CA ILE A 223 -0.37 -0.41 21.85
C ILE A 223 0.13 -0.71 20.45
N VAL A 224 -0.79 -0.85 19.51
CA VAL A 224 -0.50 -0.95 18.08
C VAL A 224 -1.16 0.21 17.35
N VAL A 225 -0.45 0.79 16.40
CA VAL A 225 -0.94 1.90 15.58
C VAL A 225 -0.82 1.50 14.12
N LEU A 226 -1.96 1.22 13.48
CA LEU A 226 -2.09 1.19 12.03
C LEU A 226 -2.01 2.65 11.56
N ALA A 227 -1.00 2.98 10.77
CA ALA A 227 -0.74 4.34 10.32
C ALA A 227 -0.52 4.29 8.81
N HIS A 228 -1.54 4.60 8.02
CA HIS A 228 -1.40 4.66 6.58
C HIS A 228 -0.67 5.97 6.19
N MET A 229 0.66 5.97 6.31
CA MET A 229 1.58 7.08 6.04
C MET A 229 3.00 6.54 5.84
N ASP A 230 3.93 7.33 5.27
CA ASP A 230 5.33 6.88 5.11
C ASP A 230 5.96 6.50 6.46
N HIS A 231 6.84 5.48 6.43
CA HIS A 231 7.60 5.04 7.60
C HIS A 231 8.33 6.15 8.37
N ASN A 232 8.78 7.21 7.68
CA ASN A 232 9.50 8.34 8.30
C ASN A 232 8.64 9.61 8.40
N ASP A 233 7.33 9.51 8.21
CA ASP A 233 6.43 10.64 8.30
C ASP A 233 6.53 11.31 9.69
N PRO A 234 6.69 12.65 9.78
CA PRO A 234 6.70 13.36 11.05
C PRO A 234 5.47 13.09 11.93
N LEU A 235 4.33 12.72 11.36
CA LEU A 235 3.10 12.40 12.09
C LEU A 235 3.25 11.11 12.92
N VAL A 236 4.10 10.17 12.53
CA VAL A 236 4.46 9.00 13.38
C VAL A 236 5.06 9.47 14.69
N ASN A 237 5.95 10.46 14.62
CA ASN A 237 6.59 11.06 15.78
C ASN A 237 5.59 11.85 16.64
N GLU A 238 4.64 12.54 16.03
CA GLU A 238 3.59 13.28 16.73
C GLU A 238 2.68 12.33 17.53
N ILE A 239 2.18 11.26 16.89
CA ILE A 239 1.33 10.25 17.54
C ILE A 239 2.10 9.60 18.69
N HIS A 240 3.34 9.15 18.44
CA HIS A 240 4.19 8.53 19.47
C HIS A 240 4.40 9.45 20.68
N SER A 241 4.70 10.73 20.45
CA SER A 241 4.95 11.70 21.52
C SER A 241 3.71 11.91 22.39
N ASN A 242 2.53 12.02 21.76
CA ASN A 242 1.27 12.21 22.48
C ASN A 242 0.87 10.96 23.28
N ILE A 243 1.04 9.76 22.72
CA ILE A 243 0.84 8.50 23.45
C ILE A 243 1.78 8.46 24.66
N ARG A 244 3.09 8.66 24.45
CA ARG A 244 4.11 8.58 25.51
C ARG A 244 3.97 9.63 26.60
N ALA A 245 3.32 10.76 26.34
CA ALA A 245 3.04 11.76 27.35
C ALA A 245 2.03 11.28 28.42
N HIS A 246 1.23 10.24 28.12
CA HIS A 246 0.09 9.83 28.95
C HIS A 246 0.19 8.40 29.51
N ILE A 247 1.18 7.61 29.09
CA ILE A 247 1.34 6.22 29.50
C ILE A 247 2.74 5.95 30.07
N ASP A 248 2.93 4.79 30.68
CA ASP A 248 4.24 4.37 31.17
C ASP A 248 5.25 4.23 30.02
N ALA A 249 6.49 4.69 30.26
CA ALA A 249 7.57 4.72 29.28
C ALA A 249 7.99 3.34 28.77
N LYS A 250 7.60 2.25 29.45
CA LYS A 250 7.91 0.87 29.08
C LYS A 250 6.76 0.11 28.43
N VAL A 251 5.57 0.70 28.28
CA VAL A 251 4.48 0.06 27.51
C VAL A 251 4.97 -0.18 26.08
N PRO A 252 4.95 -1.40 25.55
CA PRO A 252 5.35 -1.66 24.17
C PRO A 252 4.44 -0.93 23.17
N ILE A 253 5.01 -0.23 22.19
CA ILE A 253 4.29 0.41 21.09
C ILE A 253 4.80 -0.14 19.75
N GLN A 254 3.90 -0.55 18.87
CA GLN A 254 4.23 -0.95 17.51
C GLN A 254 3.46 -0.10 16.50
N PHE A 255 4.18 0.66 15.69
CA PHE A 255 3.63 1.30 14.50
C PHE A 255 3.72 0.36 13.32
N ILE A 256 2.65 0.32 12.54
CA ILE A 256 2.57 -0.35 11.25
C ILE A 256 2.28 0.76 10.24
N THR A 257 3.30 1.13 9.46
CA THR A 257 3.22 2.17 8.44
C THR A 257 2.95 1.60 7.04
N GLY A 258 2.64 2.45 6.07
CA GLY A 258 2.20 2.05 4.72
C GLY A 258 2.48 3.10 3.66
N HIS A 259 1.62 3.19 2.64
CA HIS A 259 1.54 4.23 1.60
C HIS A 259 2.69 4.24 0.58
N THR A 260 3.96 4.10 1.02
CA THR A 260 5.12 4.21 0.11
C THR A 260 5.62 2.88 -0.45
N HIS A 261 4.89 1.79 -0.21
CA HIS A 261 5.09 0.43 -0.74
C HIS A 261 6.50 -0.15 -0.49
N LYS A 262 7.09 0.10 0.68
CA LYS A 262 8.46 -0.33 1.00
C LYS A 262 8.47 -1.32 2.17
N ARG A 263 9.43 -2.23 2.14
CA ARG A 263 9.83 -3.02 3.32
C ARG A 263 10.79 -2.19 4.16
N ARG A 264 10.33 -1.71 5.32
CA ARG A 264 11.14 -0.92 6.25
C ARG A 264 10.88 -1.35 7.68
N TYR A 265 11.92 -1.29 8.50
CA TYR A 265 11.83 -1.54 9.93
C TYR A 265 12.71 -0.54 10.66
N THR A 266 12.26 -0.07 11.82
CA THR A 266 13.09 0.75 12.71
C THR A 266 12.95 0.28 14.15
N ASP A 267 14.11 0.19 14.80
CA ASP A 267 14.30 -0.40 16.10
C ASP A 267 14.04 0.56 17.29
N GLN A 268 13.64 1.81 17.00
CA GLN A 268 13.27 2.82 17.99
C GLN A 268 12.57 4.01 17.34
N ILE A 269 11.60 4.63 18.02
CA ILE A 269 10.99 5.90 17.61
C ILE A 269 11.48 7.00 18.54
N GLN A 270 12.04 8.10 18.02
CA GLN A 270 12.61 9.19 18.83
C GLN A 270 13.55 8.76 19.98
N LYS A 271 14.33 7.68 19.80
CA LYS A 271 15.20 7.04 20.82
C LYS A 271 14.46 6.22 21.90
N ASP A 272 13.15 6.08 21.80
CA ASP A 272 12.38 5.13 22.60
C ASP A 272 12.53 3.72 22.04
N ARG A 273 13.21 2.85 22.80
CA ARG A 273 13.47 1.46 22.41
C ARG A 273 12.31 0.50 22.69
N PHE A 274 11.29 0.97 23.40
CA PHE A 274 10.02 0.28 23.65
C PHE A 274 8.98 0.59 22.56
N ALA A 275 9.34 1.40 21.56
CA ALA A 275 8.51 1.69 20.40
C ALA A 275 9.23 1.28 19.11
N ARG A 276 8.53 0.60 18.20
CA ARG A 276 9.06 0.15 16.90
C ARG A 276 8.15 0.61 15.75
N ASN A 277 8.69 0.65 14.55
CA ASN A 277 7.91 0.89 13.33
C ASN A 277 8.28 -0.14 12.26
N ILE A 278 7.28 -0.64 11.54
CA ILE A 278 7.43 -1.52 10.38
C ILE A 278 6.53 -1.05 9.24
N GLN A 279 7.02 -1.13 8.00
CA GLN A 279 6.22 -0.96 6.78
C GLN A 279 6.34 -2.27 5.97
N PRO A 280 5.25 -3.02 5.76
CA PRO A 280 5.31 -4.35 5.15
C PRO A 280 5.04 -4.34 3.64
N GLY A 281 5.88 -3.65 2.87
CA GLY A 281 5.85 -3.74 1.39
C GLY A 281 4.57 -3.15 0.77
N GLY A 282 4.12 -3.75 -0.34
CA GLY A 282 2.91 -3.35 -1.06
C GLY A 282 2.60 -4.29 -2.23
N GLN A 283 1.46 -4.08 -2.89
CA GLN A 283 0.92 -4.90 -3.97
C GLN A 283 0.82 -6.38 -3.61
N PHE A 284 0.60 -6.71 -2.34
CA PHE A 284 0.63 -8.10 -1.85
C PHE A 284 1.92 -8.85 -2.17
N ASP A 285 3.07 -8.16 -2.17
CA ASP A 285 4.39 -8.79 -2.32
C ASP A 285 4.95 -9.34 -0.98
N THR A 286 4.37 -8.91 0.14
CA THR A 286 4.92 -9.12 1.49
C THR A 286 3.83 -9.42 2.51
N VAL A 287 4.08 -10.42 3.35
CA VAL A 287 3.43 -10.58 4.66
C VAL A 287 4.40 -10.10 5.72
N GLY A 288 4.02 -9.07 6.48
CA GLY A 288 4.76 -8.65 7.66
C GLY A 288 4.45 -9.58 8.83
N PHE A 289 5.48 -10.18 9.44
CA PHE A 289 5.35 -10.82 10.75
C PHE A 289 5.92 -9.87 11.81
N VAL A 290 5.18 -9.65 12.89
CA VAL A 290 5.63 -8.82 14.01
C VAL A 290 5.37 -9.56 15.32
N SER A 291 6.31 -9.46 16.25
CA SER A 291 6.13 -9.91 17.63
C SER A 291 6.59 -8.83 18.61
N ILE A 292 5.80 -8.61 19.66
CA ILE A 292 6.09 -7.63 20.70
C ILE A 292 5.89 -8.24 22.09
N PRO A 293 6.62 -7.75 23.12
CA PRO A 293 6.42 -8.19 24.48
C PRO A 293 5.10 -7.67 25.05
N LYS A 294 4.61 -8.31 26.11
CA LYS A 294 3.61 -7.71 27.00
C LYS A 294 4.24 -6.65 27.89
N PHE A 295 3.44 -5.71 28.37
CA PHE A 295 3.90 -4.67 29.29
C PHE A 295 4.53 -5.27 30.56
N SER A 296 3.93 -6.30 31.14
CA SER A 296 4.48 -6.99 32.32
C SER A 296 5.88 -7.56 32.10
N ASN A 297 6.19 -8.10 30.91
CA ASN A 297 7.52 -8.57 30.54
C ASN A 297 8.46 -7.36 30.29
N ALA A 298 8.02 -6.40 29.47
CA ALA A 298 8.79 -5.21 29.12
C ALA A 298 9.21 -4.39 30.35
N GLN A 299 8.37 -4.30 31.37
CA GLN A 299 8.67 -3.60 32.63
C GLN A 299 9.93 -4.12 33.32
N THR A 300 10.22 -5.42 33.20
CA THR A 300 11.38 -6.07 33.84
C THR A 300 12.69 -5.82 33.11
N LYS A 301 12.65 -5.34 31.86
CA LYS A 301 13.80 -5.20 30.97
C LYS A 301 14.35 -3.78 30.99
N ASP A 302 15.66 -3.66 30.76
CA ASP A 302 16.28 -2.37 30.44
C ASP A 302 16.28 -2.08 28.93
N ALA A 303 16.75 -0.89 28.56
CA ALA A 303 16.76 -0.44 27.16
C ALA A 303 17.71 -1.26 26.25
N LYS A 304 18.66 -2.02 26.79
CA LYS A 304 19.52 -2.92 26.01
C LYS A 304 18.87 -4.28 25.82
N GLU A 305 18.19 -4.77 26.84
CA GLU A 305 17.55 -6.09 26.84
C GLU A 305 16.25 -6.11 26.03
N ILE A 306 15.45 -5.04 26.09
CA ILE A 306 14.13 -4.98 25.43
C ILE A 306 14.18 -5.26 23.92
N GLY A 307 15.29 -4.95 23.27
CA GLY A 307 15.44 -5.16 21.83
C GLY A 307 15.37 -6.62 21.40
N GLN A 308 15.61 -7.58 22.30
CA GLN A 308 15.50 -9.02 22.01
C GLN A 308 14.08 -9.55 22.12
N GLU A 309 13.16 -8.77 22.71
CA GLU A 309 11.77 -9.16 22.91
C GLU A 309 10.88 -8.74 21.74
N PHE A 310 11.36 -7.82 20.89
CA PHE A 310 10.70 -7.47 19.63
C PHE A 310 11.21 -8.35 18.50
N GLY A 311 10.29 -8.98 17.77
CA GLY A 311 10.56 -9.78 16.58
C GLY A 311 9.92 -9.16 15.35
N HIS A 312 10.56 -9.30 14.19
CA HIS A 312 9.90 -9.02 12.92
C HIS A 312 10.47 -9.90 11.81
N ASP A 313 9.68 -10.11 10.76
CA ASP A 313 10.14 -10.71 9.50
C ASP A 313 9.32 -10.15 8.32
N PHE A 314 9.91 -10.19 7.13
CA PHE A 314 9.23 -9.87 5.87
C PHE A 314 9.19 -11.13 5.01
N LEU A 315 8.03 -11.76 4.95
CA LEU A 315 7.85 -12.97 4.15
C LEU A 315 7.37 -12.57 2.77
N ASN A 316 8.02 -13.09 1.72
CA ASN A 316 7.43 -12.96 0.40
C ASN A 316 6.13 -13.77 0.35
N THR A 317 5.15 -13.27 -0.39
CA THR A 317 3.86 -13.93 -0.68
C THR A 317 4.03 -15.06 -1.71
N SER A 318 5.00 -15.95 -1.52
CA SER A 318 5.19 -17.14 -2.34
C SER A 318 4.56 -18.35 -1.68
N LYS A 319 3.87 -19.19 -2.45
CA LYS A 319 3.34 -20.47 -1.94
C LYS A 319 4.45 -21.31 -1.29
N THR A 320 5.66 -21.29 -1.88
CA THR A 320 6.81 -22.02 -1.34
C THR A 320 7.32 -21.40 -0.04
N VAL A 321 7.46 -20.07 0.02
CA VAL A 321 7.92 -19.39 1.25
C VAL A 321 6.93 -19.61 2.40
N LEU A 322 5.62 -19.48 2.14
CA LEU A 322 4.60 -19.68 3.16
C LEU A 322 4.55 -21.14 3.65
N HIS A 323 4.68 -22.10 2.73
CA HIS A 323 4.75 -23.53 3.07
C HIS A 323 6.00 -23.89 3.89
N ASP A 324 7.18 -23.45 3.44
CA ASP A 324 8.45 -23.71 4.11
C ASP A 324 8.50 -23.04 5.49
N THR A 325 7.94 -21.82 5.63
CA THR A 325 7.85 -21.11 6.90
C THR A 325 7.01 -21.88 7.91
N LEU A 326 5.96 -22.55 7.50
CA LEU A 326 5.18 -23.42 8.39
C LEU A 326 5.90 -24.72 8.77
N SER A 327 7.12 -24.96 8.26
CA SER A 327 7.86 -26.21 8.43
C SER A 327 7.06 -27.45 7.99
N LEU A 328 6.18 -27.27 6.99
CA LEU A 328 5.39 -28.36 6.44
C LEU A 328 6.28 -29.33 5.66
N ARG A 329 5.88 -30.59 5.62
CA ARG A 329 6.52 -31.56 4.73
C ARG A 329 6.09 -31.28 3.29
N ASN A 330 6.94 -31.61 2.31
CA ASN A 330 6.64 -31.37 0.89
C ASN A 330 5.34 -32.06 0.40
N ASP A 331 4.91 -33.14 1.07
CA ASP A 331 3.65 -33.85 0.77
C ASP A 331 2.43 -33.28 1.50
N GLU A 332 2.63 -32.32 2.40
CA GLU A 332 1.56 -31.66 3.16
C GLU A 332 1.12 -30.38 2.43
N PRO A 333 -0.20 -30.20 2.19
CA PRO A 333 -0.69 -29.03 1.48
C PRO A 333 -0.63 -27.77 2.35
N LEU A 334 -0.29 -26.64 1.72
CA LEU A 334 -0.46 -25.32 2.30
C LEU A 334 -1.94 -25.02 2.52
N LEU A 335 -2.78 -25.25 1.50
CA LEU A 335 -4.20 -24.93 1.52
C LEU A 335 -4.97 -25.72 2.58
N VAL A 336 -5.87 -25.01 3.25
CA VAL A 336 -6.93 -25.55 4.11
C VAL A 336 -8.28 -25.38 3.39
N PRO A 337 -9.35 -26.12 3.76
CA PRO A 337 -10.62 -26.09 3.02
C PRO A 337 -11.18 -24.67 2.80
N ARG A 338 -11.15 -23.83 3.84
CA ARG A 338 -11.59 -22.44 3.73
C ARG A 338 -10.67 -21.59 2.85
N GLY A 339 -9.37 -21.85 2.86
CA GLY A 339 -8.44 -21.21 1.93
C GLY A 339 -8.73 -21.57 0.47
N GLU A 340 -9.05 -22.84 0.19
CA GLU A 340 -9.46 -23.29 -1.14
C GLU A 340 -10.75 -22.60 -1.62
N GLU A 341 -11.73 -22.41 -0.72
CA GLU A 341 -12.94 -21.63 -1.02
C GLU A 341 -12.62 -20.17 -1.40
N ILE A 342 -11.67 -19.54 -0.71
CA ILE A 342 -11.25 -18.16 -0.99
C ILE A 342 -10.51 -18.09 -2.33
N THR A 343 -9.56 -19.00 -2.59
CA THR A 343 -8.88 -19.11 -3.89
C THR A 343 -9.90 -19.28 -5.03
N GLN A 344 -10.92 -20.11 -4.82
CA GLN A 344 -11.96 -20.34 -5.82
C GLN A 344 -12.83 -19.09 -6.04
N MET A 345 -13.22 -18.40 -4.96
CA MET A 345 -13.96 -17.14 -5.04
C MET A 345 -13.20 -16.08 -5.86
N ILE A 346 -11.89 -15.94 -5.66
CA ILE A 346 -11.06 -15.00 -6.42
C ILE A 346 -11.08 -15.35 -7.91
N LYS A 347 -10.82 -16.61 -8.25
CA LYS A 347 -10.83 -17.09 -9.65
C LYS A 347 -12.17 -16.91 -10.33
N GLU A 348 -13.27 -17.23 -9.64
CA GLU A 348 -14.62 -17.06 -10.16
C GLU A 348 -14.97 -15.59 -10.39
N THR A 349 -14.51 -14.71 -9.50
CA THR A 349 -14.70 -13.26 -9.64
C THR A 349 -13.92 -12.73 -10.83
N GLN A 350 -12.63 -13.08 -10.95
CA GLN A 350 -11.79 -12.70 -12.08
C GLN A 350 -12.38 -13.21 -13.40
N HIS A 351 -12.82 -14.46 -13.44
CA HIS A 351 -13.44 -15.07 -14.62
C HIS A 351 -14.75 -14.37 -15.02
N THR A 352 -15.61 -14.05 -14.04
CA THR A 352 -16.88 -13.36 -14.29
C THR A 352 -16.67 -11.97 -14.88
N LEU A 353 -15.57 -11.31 -14.51
CA LEU A 353 -15.16 -10.01 -15.05
C LEU A 353 -14.34 -10.12 -16.36
N GLY A 354 -13.99 -11.33 -16.79
CA GLY A 354 -13.14 -11.58 -17.96
C GLY A 354 -11.67 -11.18 -17.76
N LEU A 355 -11.23 -11.03 -16.51
CA LEU A 355 -9.87 -10.61 -16.17
C LEU A 355 -8.82 -11.68 -16.47
N ASP A 356 -9.21 -12.95 -16.41
CA ASP A 356 -8.37 -14.12 -16.71
C ASP A 356 -8.22 -14.39 -18.22
N GLN A 357 -8.83 -13.56 -19.07
CA GLN A 357 -8.71 -13.72 -20.51
C GLN A 357 -7.28 -13.40 -20.98
N GLU A 358 -6.62 -14.36 -21.63
CA GLU A 358 -5.34 -14.16 -22.29
C GLU A 358 -5.47 -13.12 -23.43
N VAL A 359 -4.56 -12.15 -23.49
CA VAL A 359 -4.55 -11.05 -24.47
C VAL A 359 -3.24 -10.90 -25.24
N ALA A 360 -2.12 -11.39 -24.70
CA ALA A 360 -0.80 -11.25 -25.31
C ALA A 360 0.20 -12.30 -24.84
N CYS A 361 1.22 -12.58 -25.66
CA CYS A 361 2.33 -13.49 -25.36
C CYS A 361 3.68 -12.81 -25.64
N PRO A 362 4.19 -11.97 -24.72
CA PRO A 362 5.38 -11.14 -24.95
C PRO A 362 6.67 -11.92 -25.21
N GLY A 363 6.80 -13.11 -24.64
CA GLY A 363 8.00 -13.96 -24.71
C GLY A 363 9.21 -13.40 -23.94
N LYS A 364 9.07 -12.24 -23.29
CA LYS A 364 10.06 -11.63 -22.38
C LYS A 364 9.39 -10.60 -21.47
N ASP A 365 10.08 -10.26 -20.39
CA ASP A 365 9.61 -9.26 -19.43
C ASP A 365 10.11 -7.84 -19.78
N TYR A 366 9.36 -6.82 -19.37
CA TYR A 366 9.80 -5.43 -19.31
C TYR A 366 9.54 -4.86 -17.91
N TYR A 367 10.59 -4.29 -17.34
CA TYR A 367 10.60 -3.89 -15.94
C TYR A 367 10.35 -2.39 -15.78
N ARG A 368 9.51 -2.02 -14.82
CA ARG A 368 9.29 -0.64 -14.45
C ARG A 368 10.52 -0.05 -13.77
N ASN A 369 11.12 -0.79 -12.85
CA ASN A 369 12.18 -0.31 -11.94
C ASN A 369 13.60 -0.51 -12.50
N VAL A 370 13.78 -0.27 -13.79
CA VAL A 370 15.10 -0.21 -14.44
C VAL A 370 15.24 1.12 -15.19
N SER A 371 16.49 1.52 -15.48
CA SER A 371 16.74 2.78 -16.21
C SER A 371 15.88 2.88 -17.46
N MET A 372 15.27 4.05 -17.69
CA MET A 372 14.42 4.31 -18.87
C MET A 372 15.12 4.19 -20.23
N HIS A 373 16.42 3.93 -20.25
CA HIS A 373 17.21 3.68 -21.45
C HIS A 373 17.56 2.19 -21.63
N HIS A 374 17.33 1.37 -20.61
CA HIS A 374 17.57 -0.07 -20.66
C HIS A 374 16.66 -0.72 -21.73
N PRO A 375 17.15 -1.68 -22.54
CA PRO A 375 16.34 -2.34 -23.58
C PRO A 375 15.09 -3.04 -23.06
N ASP A 376 15.13 -3.52 -21.81
CA ASP A 376 14.00 -4.19 -21.16
C ASP A 376 13.26 -3.26 -20.18
N SER A 377 13.36 -1.94 -20.37
CA SER A 377 12.60 -0.98 -19.56
C SER A 377 11.18 -0.84 -20.09
N LEU A 378 10.20 -0.93 -19.19
CA LEU A 378 8.80 -0.62 -19.47
C LEU A 378 8.63 0.83 -19.93
N TRP A 379 9.36 1.76 -19.30
CA TRP A 379 9.37 3.17 -19.69
C TRP A 379 9.92 3.39 -21.09
N ARG A 380 10.98 2.65 -21.46
CA ARG A 380 11.51 2.71 -22.82
C ARG A 380 10.49 2.16 -23.82
N LEU A 381 9.89 1.01 -23.53
CA LEU A 381 8.84 0.40 -24.36
C LEU A 381 7.69 1.38 -24.59
N TRP A 382 7.21 2.04 -23.52
CA TRP A 382 6.16 3.03 -23.60
C TRP A 382 6.54 4.21 -24.50
N ARG A 383 7.72 4.78 -24.27
CA ARG A 383 8.20 6.01 -24.91
C ARG A 383 8.54 5.82 -26.39
N GLU A 384 9.09 4.67 -26.75
CA GLU A 384 9.56 4.35 -28.11
C GLU A 384 8.52 3.59 -28.94
N HIS A 385 7.57 2.90 -28.31
CA HIS A 385 6.59 2.07 -29.02
C HIS A 385 5.13 2.37 -28.66
N VAL A 386 4.72 2.28 -27.40
CA VAL A 386 3.30 2.41 -27.02
C VAL A 386 2.74 3.78 -27.40
N ALA A 387 3.30 4.86 -26.87
CA ALA A 387 2.81 6.21 -27.15
C ALA A 387 2.94 6.57 -28.66
N PRO A 388 4.08 6.32 -29.34
CA PRO A 388 4.19 6.62 -30.77
C PRO A 388 3.21 5.87 -31.67
N THR A 389 2.96 4.57 -31.40
CA THR A 389 2.12 3.74 -32.26
C THR A 389 0.64 3.91 -31.97
N GLN A 390 0.26 3.96 -30.69
CA GLN A 390 -1.14 3.95 -30.28
C GLN A 390 -1.74 5.36 -30.16
N MET A 391 -0.94 6.34 -29.72
CA MET A 391 -1.43 7.69 -29.42
C MET A 391 -1.06 8.67 -30.52
N PHE A 392 0.21 8.67 -30.94
CA PHE A 392 0.69 9.65 -31.90
C PHE A 392 0.35 9.29 -33.35
N GLN A 393 0.00 8.03 -33.62
CA GLN A 393 -0.23 7.51 -34.97
C GLN A 393 0.94 7.85 -35.91
N LYS A 394 2.18 7.76 -35.38
CA LYS A 394 3.43 8.17 -36.05
C LYS A 394 3.56 9.67 -36.38
N GLY A 395 2.75 10.54 -35.76
CA GLY A 395 2.93 11.99 -35.84
C GLY A 395 4.19 12.45 -35.10
N GLU A 396 5.03 13.23 -35.77
CA GLU A 396 6.31 13.72 -35.24
C GLU A 396 6.14 14.98 -34.36
N ASP A 397 4.98 15.65 -34.45
CA ASP A 397 4.63 16.90 -33.75
C ASP A 397 3.92 16.66 -32.41
N ARG A 398 3.95 15.45 -31.85
CA ARG A 398 3.20 15.06 -30.66
C ARG A 398 4.13 14.60 -29.55
N LEU A 399 3.85 15.06 -28.33
CA LEU A 399 4.60 14.72 -27.13
C LEU A 399 3.63 14.35 -26.01
N MET A 400 4.02 13.42 -25.16
CA MET A 400 3.26 13.09 -23.95
C MET A 400 4.17 13.08 -22.74
N LEU A 401 3.75 13.73 -21.67
CA LEU A 401 4.48 13.75 -20.40
C LEU A 401 3.59 13.13 -19.33
N VAL A 402 4.09 12.12 -18.61
CA VAL A 402 3.34 11.44 -17.54
C VAL A 402 4.21 11.25 -16.31
N SER A 403 3.61 11.21 -15.13
CA SER A 403 4.27 10.84 -13.89
C SER A 403 4.79 9.40 -13.93
N LYS A 404 5.90 9.13 -13.25
CA LYS A 404 6.39 7.77 -13.02
C LYS A 404 5.42 6.90 -12.21
N GLU A 405 4.47 7.53 -11.53
CA GLU A 405 3.45 6.86 -10.72
C GLU A 405 2.30 6.30 -11.58
N SER A 406 2.22 6.70 -12.85
CA SER A 406 1.14 6.22 -13.73
C SER A 406 1.22 4.72 -14.04
N PHE A 407 2.40 4.11 -13.95
CA PHE A 407 2.56 2.67 -14.14
C PHE A 407 2.92 1.98 -12.85
N GLN A 408 2.22 0.89 -12.53
CA GLN A 408 2.32 0.22 -11.23
C GLN A 408 2.85 -1.21 -11.30
N TYR A 409 2.85 -1.83 -12.49
CA TYR A 409 3.28 -3.21 -12.66
C TYR A 409 4.24 -3.41 -13.83
N ASP A 410 5.02 -4.48 -13.76
CA ASP A 410 5.90 -4.91 -14.84
C ASP A 410 5.06 -5.57 -15.95
N LEU A 411 5.53 -5.49 -17.19
CA LEU A 411 4.98 -6.33 -18.26
C LEU A 411 5.68 -7.69 -18.17
N ARG A 412 4.93 -8.74 -17.79
CA ARG A 412 5.43 -10.11 -17.60
C ARG A 412 5.00 -11.02 -18.74
N GLY A 413 5.80 -12.04 -19.02
CA GLY A 413 5.48 -13.05 -20.04
C GLY A 413 6.71 -13.77 -20.61
N SER A 414 7.78 -13.88 -19.81
CA SER A 414 9.02 -14.57 -20.18
C SER A 414 8.97 -16.08 -19.98
N GLY A 415 7.95 -16.59 -19.27
CA GLY A 415 7.77 -18.02 -19.05
C GLY A 415 7.36 -18.79 -20.31
N GLN A 416 7.58 -20.10 -20.30
CA GLN A 416 7.13 -20.95 -21.40
C GLN A 416 5.61 -21.12 -21.35
N ASN A 417 4.92 -20.67 -22.41
CA ASN A 417 3.45 -20.57 -22.47
C ASN A 417 2.86 -19.62 -21.42
N ASP A 418 3.64 -18.59 -21.05
CA ASP A 418 3.21 -17.58 -20.08
C ASP A 418 2.54 -16.42 -20.83
N ALA A 419 1.21 -16.49 -20.91
CA ALA A 419 0.38 -15.48 -21.56
C ALA A 419 -0.01 -14.40 -20.56
N MET A 420 0.03 -13.15 -21.00
CA MET A 420 -0.58 -12.03 -20.28
C MET A 420 -2.09 -12.13 -20.37
N THR A 421 -2.73 -11.84 -19.26
CA THR A 421 -4.18 -11.68 -19.13
C THR A 421 -4.60 -10.21 -19.24
N LEU A 422 -5.90 -9.96 -19.36
CA LEU A 422 -6.45 -8.61 -19.27
C LEU A 422 -6.09 -7.94 -17.93
N ASP A 423 -6.09 -8.71 -16.84
CA ASP A 423 -5.74 -8.21 -15.50
C ASP A 423 -4.29 -7.69 -15.45
N ASP A 424 -3.35 -8.35 -16.13
CA ASP A 424 -1.95 -7.92 -16.21
C ASP A 424 -1.79 -6.57 -16.91
N VAL A 425 -2.59 -6.32 -17.96
CA VAL A 425 -2.59 -5.04 -18.66
C VAL A 425 -3.16 -3.92 -17.79
N ILE A 426 -4.22 -4.21 -17.04
CA ILE A 426 -4.79 -3.28 -16.07
C ILE A 426 -3.76 -2.97 -14.98
N ALA A 427 -3.09 -3.99 -14.44
CA ALA A 427 -2.08 -3.83 -13.41
C ALA A 427 -0.92 -2.91 -13.84
N ILE A 428 -0.55 -2.91 -15.14
CA ILE A 428 0.45 -1.98 -15.67
C ILE A 428 0.00 -0.53 -15.47
N ALA A 429 -1.26 -0.20 -15.80
CA ALA A 429 -1.81 1.16 -15.71
C ALA A 429 -3.19 1.14 -15.00
N PRO A 430 -3.23 0.96 -13.66
CA PRO A 430 -4.45 0.59 -12.96
C PRO A 430 -5.38 1.78 -12.68
N TYR A 431 -4.89 3.01 -12.75
CA TYR A 431 -5.71 4.20 -12.50
C TYR A 431 -6.62 4.57 -13.67
N MET A 432 -6.52 3.86 -14.80
CA MET A 432 -7.36 4.06 -15.98
C MET A 432 -7.46 5.54 -16.42
N GLU A 433 -6.34 6.25 -16.28
CA GLU A 433 -6.32 7.71 -16.42
C GLU A 433 -6.76 8.15 -17.82
N LYS A 434 -7.68 9.13 -17.86
CA LYS A 434 -8.05 9.81 -19.11
C LYS A 434 -6.80 10.48 -19.68
N VAL A 435 -6.55 10.29 -20.97
CA VAL A 435 -5.50 11.02 -21.66
C VAL A 435 -6.04 12.37 -22.09
N ILE A 436 -5.39 13.43 -21.63
CA ILE A 436 -5.76 14.81 -21.85
C ILE A 436 -4.81 15.45 -22.87
N TYR A 437 -5.39 16.12 -23.85
CA TYR A 437 -4.67 17.05 -24.72
C TYR A 437 -4.57 18.41 -24.02
N ILE A 438 -3.38 18.99 -23.95
CA ILE A 438 -3.13 20.28 -23.27
C ILE A 438 -3.15 21.47 -24.24
N GLY A 439 -2.74 21.26 -25.48
CA GLY A 439 -2.63 22.31 -26.51
C GLY A 439 -1.35 22.24 -27.33
N VAL A 440 -1.16 23.25 -28.19
CA VAL A 440 0.03 23.42 -29.03
C VAL A 440 1.06 24.29 -28.30
N VAL A 441 2.10 23.65 -27.78
CA VAL A 441 3.10 24.26 -26.89
C VAL A 441 4.43 24.47 -27.63
N PRO A 442 5.05 25.66 -27.57
CA PRO A 442 6.37 25.90 -28.16
C PRO A 442 7.46 24.95 -27.63
N ASP A 443 8.38 24.51 -28.50
CA ASP A 443 9.50 23.61 -28.16
C ASP A 443 10.26 24.03 -26.89
N TRP A 444 10.61 25.32 -26.82
CA TRP A 444 11.38 25.85 -25.68
C TRP A 444 10.63 25.72 -24.35
N MET A 445 9.29 25.82 -24.36
CA MET A 445 8.46 25.64 -23.17
C MET A 445 8.41 24.17 -22.77
N VAL A 446 8.29 23.25 -23.73
CA VAL A 446 8.28 21.81 -23.42
C VAL A 446 9.62 21.34 -22.86
N ARG A 447 10.74 21.78 -23.46
CA ARG A 447 12.08 21.48 -22.92
C ARG A 447 12.25 22.01 -21.50
N ARG A 448 11.79 23.24 -21.25
CA ARG A 448 11.84 23.84 -19.92
C ARG A 448 10.93 23.11 -18.94
N LEU A 449 9.73 22.74 -19.35
CA LEU A 449 8.77 21.96 -18.57
C LEU A 449 9.41 20.64 -18.11
N ASN A 450 9.93 19.85 -19.04
CA ASN A 450 10.59 18.57 -18.76
C ASN A 450 11.77 18.75 -17.77
N GLN A 451 12.61 19.77 -17.95
CA GLN A 451 13.71 20.06 -17.03
C GLN A 451 13.23 20.46 -15.63
N THR A 452 12.19 21.29 -15.55
CA THR A 452 11.70 21.81 -14.26
C THR A 452 10.88 20.82 -13.45
N LEU A 453 10.14 19.93 -14.11
CA LEU A 453 9.44 18.84 -13.43
C LEU A 453 10.43 17.79 -12.91
N ASN A 454 11.54 17.59 -13.63
CA ASN A 454 12.55 16.60 -13.27
C ASN A 454 13.80 17.19 -12.59
N THR A 455 13.74 18.39 -12.03
CA THR A 455 14.95 19.06 -11.50
C THR A 455 15.65 18.24 -10.41
N PHE A 456 14.90 17.60 -9.52
CA PHE A 456 15.46 16.79 -8.43
C PHE A 456 15.67 15.31 -8.80
N SER A 457 15.03 14.85 -9.87
CA SER A 457 15.03 13.45 -10.32
C SER A 457 15.74 13.24 -11.66
N ALA A 458 16.39 14.26 -12.22
CA ALA A 458 17.11 14.18 -13.50
C ALA A 458 18.20 13.10 -13.52
N HIS A 459 18.76 12.75 -12.36
CA HIS A 459 19.78 11.69 -12.22
C HIS A 459 19.21 10.40 -11.62
N ALA A 460 17.91 10.37 -11.32
CA ALA A 460 17.26 9.15 -10.85
C ALA A 460 17.21 8.14 -12.00
N MET A 461 17.08 6.86 -11.64
CA MET A 461 16.92 5.78 -12.61
C MET A 461 15.71 6.01 -13.53
N ILE A 462 14.64 6.53 -12.94
CA ILE A 462 13.42 6.99 -13.58
C ILE A 462 13.14 8.38 -12.98
N PRO A 463 13.07 9.44 -13.80
CA PRO A 463 12.72 10.77 -13.37
C PRO A 463 11.23 10.81 -12.97
N ASP A 464 10.82 11.86 -12.26
CA ASP A 464 9.43 11.96 -11.76
C ASP A 464 8.41 12.05 -12.89
N PHE A 465 8.79 12.67 -14.01
CA PHE A 465 8.00 12.73 -15.24
C PHE A 465 8.77 12.15 -16.43
N VAL A 466 8.13 11.29 -17.21
CA VAL A 466 8.72 10.66 -18.40
C VAL A 466 8.09 11.22 -19.67
N LEU A 467 8.92 11.70 -20.59
CA LEU A 467 8.49 12.34 -21.84
C LEU A 467 8.54 11.37 -23.03
N ALA A 468 7.39 11.02 -23.61
CA ALA A 468 7.30 10.34 -24.90
C ALA A 468 7.29 11.29 -26.10
N GLY A 469 7.91 10.83 -27.19
CA GLY A 469 8.13 11.56 -28.43
C GLY A 469 9.55 12.13 -28.56
N GLU A 470 9.99 12.41 -29.78
CA GLU A 470 11.39 12.72 -30.09
C GLU A 470 11.66 14.23 -30.18
N ILE A 471 11.74 14.90 -29.03
CA ILE A 471 12.05 16.34 -28.99
C ILE A 471 13.49 16.65 -29.45
N GLU A 472 14.43 15.71 -29.31
CA GLU A 472 15.84 15.95 -29.67
C GLU A 472 16.17 15.72 -31.14
N THR A 473 15.42 14.85 -31.81
CA THR A 473 15.67 14.46 -33.21
C THR A 473 15.15 15.53 -34.18
N TYR A 474 14.02 16.15 -33.88
CA TYR A 474 13.34 17.09 -34.78
C TYR A 474 13.63 18.55 -34.44
N LYS A 475 14.85 19.01 -34.76
CA LYS A 475 15.27 20.42 -34.58
C LYS A 475 14.47 21.45 -35.40
N THR A 476 13.63 20.99 -36.32
CA THR A 476 12.83 21.83 -37.24
C THR A 476 11.41 22.08 -36.74
N ILE A 477 10.97 21.39 -35.69
CA ILE A 477 9.62 21.56 -35.12
C ILE A 477 9.68 22.68 -34.07
N GLU A 478 8.90 23.74 -34.27
CA GLU A 478 8.87 24.90 -33.36
C GLU A 478 7.79 24.75 -32.28
N GLU A 479 6.76 23.92 -32.52
CA GLU A 479 5.60 23.73 -31.64
C GLU A 479 5.15 22.26 -31.62
N PHE A 480 4.72 21.78 -30.46
CA PHE A 480 4.28 20.40 -30.24
C PHE A 480 2.87 20.34 -29.66
N LYS A 481 2.08 19.37 -30.10
CA LYS A 481 0.84 18.94 -29.44
C LYS A 481 1.21 18.17 -28.18
N LEU A 482 0.93 18.76 -27.02
CA LEU A 482 1.25 18.16 -25.72
C LEU A 482 0.05 17.38 -25.16
N TYR A 483 0.31 16.17 -24.70
CA TYR A 483 -0.64 15.29 -24.02
C TYR A 483 -0.12 14.91 -22.63
N THR A 484 -1.02 14.50 -21.75
CA THR A 484 -0.69 14.00 -20.40
C THR A 484 -1.84 13.17 -19.83
N HIS A 485 -1.70 12.64 -18.62
CA HIS A 485 -2.79 12.03 -17.86
C HIS A 485 -3.57 13.08 -17.07
N GLU A 486 -4.83 12.79 -16.76
CA GLU A 486 -5.72 13.69 -16.01
C GLU A 486 -5.13 14.14 -14.67
N SER A 487 -4.53 13.24 -13.89
CA SER A 487 -3.92 13.58 -12.59
C SER A 487 -2.71 14.51 -12.71
N ASP A 488 -2.02 14.50 -13.85
CA ASP A 488 -0.82 15.30 -14.13
C ASP A 488 -1.16 16.70 -14.67
N VAL A 489 -2.40 16.94 -15.08
CA VAL A 489 -2.86 18.23 -15.65
C VAL A 489 -2.54 19.41 -14.72
N PRO A 490 -2.87 19.39 -13.41
CA PRO A 490 -2.62 20.53 -12.52
C PRO A 490 -1.13 20.92 -12.49
N ALA A 491 -0.24 19.94 -12.32
CA ALA A 491 1.19 20.17 -12.27
C ALA A 491 1.74 20.76 -13.58
N ILE A 492 1.30 20.24 -14.73
CA ILE A 492 1.72 20.70 -16.05
C ILE A 492 1.19 22.10 -16.36
N VAL A 493 -0.10 22.34 -16.11
CA VAL A 493 -0.76 23.64 -16.33
C VAL A 493 -0.11 24.72 -15.47
N ALA A 494 0.13 24.46 -14.18
CA ALA A 494 0.76 25.41 -13.28
C ALA A 494 2.17 25.82 -13.76
N LYS A 495 2.97 24.88 -14.27
CA LYS A 495 4.30 25.19 -14.84
C LYS A 495 4.21 25.96 -16.16
N LEU A 496 3.30 25.59 -17.06
CA LEU A 496 3.11 26.28 -18.34
C LEU A 496 2.59 27.71 -18.15
N GLN A 497 1.68 27.95 -17.20
CA GLN A 497 1.24 29.29 -16.81
C GLN A 497 2.41 30.14 -16.29
N LYS A 498 3.30 29.56 -15.47
CA LYS A 498 4.55 30.22 -15.03
C LYS A 498 5.48 30.59 -16.20
N TYR A 499 5.32 29.96 -17.37
CA TYR A 499 6.01 30.31 -18.62
C TYR A 499 5.22 31.25 -19.54
N SER A 500 4.09 31.79 -19.05
CA SER A 500 3.19 32.67 -19.83
C SER A 500 2.54 31.98 -21.03
N TYR A 501 2.37 30.65 -21.01
CA TYR A 501 1.55 29.95 -21.99
C TYR A 501 0.06 30.28 -21.77
N GLN A 502 -0.67 30.53 -22.86
CA GLN A 502 -2.09 30.89 -22.84
C GLN A 502 -2.94 30.03 -23.81
N GLY A 503 -2.32 29.18 -24.62
CA GLY A 503 -2.97 28.37 -25.65
C GLY A 503 -3.62 27.08 -25.13
N PHE A 504 -4.05 27.04 -23.87
CA PHE A 504 -4.57 25.82 -23.26
C PHE A 504 -5.85 25.34 -23.97
N GLN A 505 -5.87 24.05 -24.28
CA GLN A 505 -6.99 23.32 -24.85
C GLN A 505 -7.14 22.01 -24.07
N VAL A 506 -7.32 22.12 -22.75
CA VAL A 506 -7.41 20.98 -21.82
C VAL A 506 -8.67 20.18 -22.16
N THR A 507 -8.51 19.16 -23.02
CA THR A 507 -9.63 18.37 -23.53
C THR A 507 -9.28 16.88 -23.48
N PRO A 508 -10.17 16.02 -22.95
CA PRO A 508 -10.00 14.57 -23.04
C PRO A 508 -9.88 14.11 -24.49
N THR A 509 -9.05 13.09 -24.73
CA THR A 509 -8.90 12.48 -26.07
C THR A 509 -9.96 11.43 -26.39
N GLY A 510 -10.81 11.07 -25.41
CA GLY A 510 -11.74 9.95 -25.52
C GLY A 510 -11.06 8.58 -25.44
N LYS A 511 -9.85 8.50 -24.87
CA LYS A 511 -9.18 7.23 -24.55
C LYS A 511 -8.47 7.31 -23.20
N ARG A 512 -8.39 6.17 -22.53
CA ARG A 512 -7.67 5.96 -21.27
C ARG A 512 -6.32 5.30 -21.51
N SER A 513 -5.36 5.55 -20.63
CA SER A 513 -3.99 5.00 -20.70
C SER A 513 -3.96 3.47 -20.82
N THR A 514 -4.78 2.79 -20.03
CA THR A 514 -4.89 1.32 -20.01
C THR A 514 -5.34 0.74 -21.35
N ILE A 515 -6.23 1.43 -22.07
CA ILE A 515 -6.68 1.00 -23.41
C ILE A 515 -5.56 1.12 -24.43
N TYR A 516 -4.69 2.13 -24.33
CA TYR A 516 -3.50 2.21 -25.19
C TYR A 516 -2.51 1.08 -24.93
N TRP A 517 -2.33 0.67 -23.67
CA TRP A 517 -1.54 -0.51 -23.34
C TRP A 517 -2.15 -1.79 -23.92
N LEU A 518 -3.46 -1.98 -23.76
CA LEU A 518 -4.18 -3.14 -24.28
C LEU A 518 -4.05 -3.25 -25.80
N ASP A 519 -4.38 -2.19 -26.53
CA ASP A 519 -4.25 -2.12 -28.00
C ASP A 519 -2.81 -2.42 -28.45
N TYR A 520 -1.80 -1.93 -27.70
CA TYR A 520 -0.40 -2.18 -28.00
C TYR A 520 -0.01 -3.65 -27.81
N VAL A 521 -0.28 -4.25 -26.65
CA VAL A 521 0.21 -5.61 -26.36
C VAL A 521 -0.45 -6.65 -27.26
N MET A 522 -1.73 -6.50 -27.57
CA MET A 522 -2.46 -7.41 -28.47
C MET A 522 -1.88 -7.39 -29.89
N SER A 523 -1.43 -6.22 -30.36
CA SER A 523 -0.86 -6.07 -31.70
C SER A 523 0.64 -6.41 -31.76
N ALA A 524 1.40 -6.06 -30.73
CA ALA A 524 2.85 -6.26 -30.68
C ALA A 524 3.24 -7.69 -30.30
N PHE A 525 2.40 -8.37 -29.51
CA PHE A 525 2.71 -9.67 -28.91
C PHE A 525 1.56 -10.67 -29.07
N PRO A 526 1.10 -10.98 -30.30
CA PRO A 526 0.02 -11.95 -30.50
C PRO A 526 0.44 -13.35 -30.04
N CYS A 527 -0.46 -14.07 -29.38
CA CYS A 527 -0.22 -15.48 -29.06
C CYS A 527 -0.36 -16.38 -30.28
N ASP A 528 0.45 -17.43 -30.36
CA ASP A 528 0.42 -18.39 -31.45
C ASP A 528 -0.94 -19.09 -31.56
N GLY A 529 -1.55 -19.04 -32.76
CA GLY A 529 -2.75 -19.81 -33.08
C GLY A 529 -4.10 -19.15 -32.72
N VAL A 530 -4.10 -17.96 -32.12
CA VAL A 530 -5.33 -17.18 -31.85
C VAL A 530 -5.58 -16.19 -32.99
N LYS A 531 -6.81 -16.13 -33.51
CA LYS A 531 -7.13 -15.22 -34.63
C LYS A 531 -7.34 -13.80 -34.10
N GLU A 532 -6.93 -12.80 -34.88
CA GLU A 532 -7.08 -11.36 -34.58
C GLU A 532 -8.53 -10.94 -34.20
N ASN A 533 -9.55 -11.66 -34.71
CA ASN A 533 -10.95 -11.42 -34.40
C ASN A 533 -11.48 -12.12 -33.12
N GLU A 534 -10.70 -13.01 -32.49
CA GLU A 534 -11.06 -13.67 -31.22
C GLU A 534 -10.69 -12.82 -30.00
N TYR A 535 -9.84 -11.82 -30.17
CA TYR A 535 -9.38 -10.92 -29.11
C TYR A 535 -10.22 -9.65 -28.92
N LYS A 536 -11.42 -9.55 -29.50
CA LYS A 536 -12.26 -8.35 -29.35
C LYS A 536 -12.94 -8.31 -27.97
N VAL A 537 -12.12 -8.26 -26.93
CA VAL A 537 -12.53 -7.97 -25.56
C VAL A 537 -12.87 -6.50 -25.53
N ILE A 538 -14.13 -6.20 -25.30
CA ILE A 538 -14.50 -4.88 -24.79
C ILE A 538 -14.41 -5.08 -23.28
N PRO A 539 -13.38 -4.55 -22.60
CA PRO A 539 -13.29 -4.70 -21.15
C PRO A 539 -14.58 -4.19 -20.50
N TYR A 540 -15.01 -4.79 -19.39
CA TYR A 540 -16.28 -4.40 -18.76
C TYR A 540 -16.31 -2.93 -18.30
N PHE A 541 -15.13 -2.33 -18.10
CA PHE A 541 -14.91 -0.92 -17.76
C PHE A 541 -14.76 -0.01 -19.00
N TYR A 542 -14.86 -0.56 -20.21
CA TYR A 542 -14.91 0.25 -21.42
C TYR A 542 -16.35 0.67 -21.69
N ASP A 543 -16.73 1.83 -21.15
CA ASP A 543 -17.94 2.53 -21.56
C ASP A 543 -17.57 3.75 -22.44
N PRO A 544 -17.91 3.74 -23.74
CA PRO A 544 -17.72 4.91 -24.60
C PRO A 544 -18.44 6.18 -24.11
N SER A 545 -19.51 6.04 -23.33
CA SER A 545 -20.34 7.14 -22.83
C SER A 545 -19.75 7.82 -21.59
N GLU A 546 -19.00 7.11 -20.73
CA GLU A 546 -18.27 7.69 -19.59
C GLU A 546 -17.11 8.61 -19.99
N LEU A 547 -16.70 8.55 -21.27
CA LEU A 547 -15.73 9.47 -21.84
C LEU A 547 -16.33 10.86 -22.14
N GLU A 548 -17.66 10.98 -22.09
CA GLU A 548 -18.41 12.23 -22.29
C GLU A 548 -18.97 12.83 -20.99
N GLU A 549 -19.02 12.07 -19.88
CA GLU A 549 -19.49 12.55 -18.57
C GLU A 549 -18.36 13.17 -17.71
N GLU A 550 -18.70 14.26 -17.02
CA GLU A 550 -17.82 14.95 -16.05
C GLU A 550 -17.50 14.00 -14.89
N SER A 551 -16.23 14.00 -14.47
CA SER A 551 -15.68 13.12 -13.43
C SER A 551 -16.59 13.06 -12.20
N SER A 552 -16.97 11.85 -11.78
CA SER A 552 -17.39 11.62 -10.40
C SER A 552 -16.20 11.92 -9.49
N ASP A 553 -16.25 13.05 -8.79
CA ASP A 553 -15.59 13.43 -7.52
C ASP A 553 -14.10 13.08 -7.24
N GLY A 554 -13.37 12.46 -8.16
CA GLY A 554 -11.96 12.08 -8.06
C GLY A 554 -11.05 13.28 -8.25
N HIS A 555 -11.03 14.19 -7.28
CA HIS A 555 -10.12 15.32 -7.28
C HIS A 555 -8.67 14.84 -7.09
N ALA A 556 -7.82 15.08 -8.09
CA ALA A 556 -6.38 15.11 -7.95
C ALA A 556 -5.93 16.58 -7.89
N TYR A 557 -5.42 17.03 -6.73
CA TYR A 557 -4.66 18.27 -6.61
C TYR A 557 -3.34 17.98 -5.92
N SER A 558 -2.28 18.61 -6.43
CA SER A 558 -0.88 18.44 -6.02
C SER A 558 -0.52 19.23 -4.76
N GLU A 559 0.36 18.65 -3.93
CA GLU A 559 0.84 19.08 -2.59
C GLU A 559 1.57 20.45 -2.46
N ASP A 560 1.35 21.42 -3.34
CA ASP A 560 1.99 22.74 -3.20
C ASP A 560 1.12 23.85 -3.81
N GLU A 561 0.25 24.49 -3.02
CA GLU A 561 -0.01 25.95 -3.07
C GLU A 561 -1.00 26.37 -1.94
N MET A 562 -0.47 26.63 -0.73
CA MET A 562 -1.10 27.51 0.26
C MET A 562 -0.57 28.94 0.06
N ASP A 563 -1.43 29.86 -0.39
CA ASP A 563 -1.62 31.20 0.17
C ASP A 563 -2.51 32.05 -0.79
N GLU A 564 -3.79 32.24 -0.43
CA GLU A 564 -4.50 33.54 -0.35
C GLU A 564 -6.03 33.34 -0.43
N ILE A 565 -6.70 33.65 0.67
CA ILE A 565 -8.15 33.83 0.79
C ILE A 565 -8.49 35.25 0.35
N ASP A 566 -9.44 35.44 -0.58
CA ASP A 566 -10.48 36.46 -0.38
C ASP A 566 -11.81 36.19 -1.12
N GLN A 567 -12.85 36.73 -0.51
CA GLN A 567 -14.28 36.60 -0.67
C GLN A 567 -14.83 37.02 -2.04
N SER A 568 -15.89 36.35 -2.52
CA SER A 568 -17.24 36.94 -2.74
C SER A 568 -18.11 36.15 -3.74
N GLY A 569 -19.41 36.05 -3.44
CA GLY A 569 -20.48 36.03 -4.46
C GLY A 569 -21.23 34.71 -4.67
N ALA A 570 -22.38 34.55 -3.99
CA ALA A 570 -23.44 33.62 -4.37
C ALA A 570 -24.20 34.11 -5.62
N PRO A 571 -24.75 33.19 -6.43
CA PRO A 571 -26.21 33.21 -6.71
C PRO A 571 -26.81 31.78 -6.72
N GLU A 572 -27.91 31.53 -6.01
CA GLU A 572 -29.32 31.58 -6.45
C GLU A 572 -29.75 30.51 -7.48
N ASN A 573 -30.48 29.51 -6.95
CA ASN A 573 -31.56 28.69 -7.50
C ASN A 573 -31.79 28.64 -9.02
N GLN A 574 -31.84 27.42 -9.55
CA GLN A 574 -32.85 27.03 -10.53
C GLN A 574 -33.21 25.53 -10.46
N HIS A 575 -34.52 25.29 -10.49
CA HIS A 575 -35.21 24.01 -10.57
C HIS A 575 -35.05 23.37 -11.95
N GLU A 576 -35.00 22.03 -12.03
CA GLU A 576 -35.49 21.18 -13.14
C GLU A 576 -35.43 19.72 -12.65
N GLU A 577 -36.57 19.16 -12.23
CA GLU A 577 -37.49 18.26 -12.98
C GLU A 577 -36.98 16.82 -13.13
N GLU A 578 -37.67 15.93 -12.41
CA GLU A 578 -37.52 14.47 -12.35
C GLU A 578 -37.95 13.82 -13.68
N ASP A 579 -37.15 12.89 -14.22
CA ASP A 579 -37.63 11.95 -15.23
C ASP A 579 -37.30 10.50 -14.83
N GLU A 580 -38.36 9.76 -14.48
CA GLU A 580 -38.34 8.36 -14.07
C GLU A 580 -38.06 7.43 -15.27
N SER A 581 -36.84 6.92 -15.41
CA SER A 581 -36.57 5.79 -16.32
C SER A 581 -36.63 4.44 -15.58
N LYS A 582 -37.75 3.74 -15.75
CA LYS A 582 -37.96 2.34 -15.32
C LYS A 582 -37.00 1.39 -16.03
N TRP A 583 -36.11 0.75 -15.27
CA TRP A 583 -35.33 -0.40 -15.73
C TRP A 583 -36.11 -1.70 -15.51
N THR A 584 -36.39 -2.43 -16.59
CA THR A 584 -36.90 -3.80 -16.56
C THR A 584 -35.77 -4.79 -16.85
N LEU A 585 -35.42 -5.62 -15.87
CA LEU A 585 -34.45 -6.72 -16.02
C LEU A 585 -35.07 -7.89 -16.83
N PRO A 586 -34.32 -8.51 -17.77
CA PRO A 586 -34.74 -9.74 -18.42
C PRO A 586 -34.60 -10.95 -17.49
N LEU A 587 -35.64 -11.79 -17.52
CA LEU A 587 -35.79 -13.01 -16.73
C LEU A 587 -34.79 -14.10 -17.15
N GLY A 588 -33.96 -14.56 -16.22
CA GLY A 588 -33.14 -15.77 -16.32
C GLY A 588 -32.50 -16.07 -14.96
N GLY A 589 -32.99 -17.09 -14.26
CA GLY A 589 -32.91 -17.19 -12.80
C GLY A 589 -31.57 -17.62 -12.21
N TYR A 590 -31.22 -16.98 -11.10
CA TYR A 590 -30.27 -17.47 -10.09
C TYR A 590 -31.03 -17.66 -8.77
N ALA A 591 -30.97 -18.85 -8.19
CA ALA A 591 -31.73 -19.22 -6.99
C ALA A 591 -30.96 -18.81 -5.73
N GLY A 592 -31.13 -17.55 -5.32
CA GLY A 592 -30.75 -17.05 -4.00
C GLY A 592 -31.81 -17.36 -2.94
N TYR A 593 -31.32 -17.80 -1.79
CA TYR A 593 -32.01 -18.10 -0.53
C TYR A 593 -33.09 -17.06 -0.15
N VAL A 594 -34.32 -17.53 0.12
CA VAL A 594 -35.47 -16.72 0.58
C VAL A 594 -35.53 -16.75 2.12
N PRO A 595 -35.47 -15.62 2.83
CA PRO A 595 -35.78 -15.60 4.26
C PRO A 595 -37.27 -15.90 4.46
N GLY A 596 -37.56 -16.95 5.22
CA GLY A 596 -38.92 -17.33 5.59
C GLY A 596 -39.62 -16.25 6.42
N LYS A 597 -40.88 -15.96 6.07
CA LYS A 597 -41.85 -15.25 6.92
C LYS A 597 -41.94 -15.96 8.28
N GLY A 598 -41.52 -15.27 9.34
CA GLY A 598 -41.80 -15.60 10.74
C GLY A 598 -42.52 -14.43 11.41
N ASP A 599 -43.49 -14.74 12.25
CA ASP A 599 -44.58 -13.86 12.70
C ASP A 599 -44.16 -12.63 13.52
N LYS A 600 -44.94 -11.55 13.37
CA LYS A 600 -44.87 -10.34 14.19
C LYS A 600 -45.28 -10.68 15.63
N HIS A 601 -44.35 -10.53 16.57
CA HIS A 601 -44.68 -10.39 18.00
C HIS A 601 -44.39 -8.95 18.46
N LYS A 602 -45.44 -8.27 18.93
CA LYS A 602 -45.37 -6.97 19.59
C LYS A 602 -44.71 -7.14 20.95
N ILE A 603 -43.61 -6.44 21.20
CA ILE A 603 -43.05 -6.26 22.55
C ILE A 603 -43.49 -4.87 23.05
N PRO A 604 -44.01 -4.72 24.29
CA PRO A 604 -44.59 -3.47 24.77
C PRO A 604 -43.55 -2.41 25.12
N SER A 605 -43.85 -1.15 24.80
CA SER A 605 -43.14 0.04 25.27
C SER A 605 -43.48 0.31 26.74
N SER A 606 -42.65 -0.15 27.67
CA SER A 606 -42.69 0.34 29.06
C SER A 606 -41.38 0.06 29.80
N LYS A 607 -40.43 1.02 29.72
CA LYS A 607 -39.46 1.28 30.80
C LYS A 607 -38.55 2.48 30.49
N TYR A 608 -39.11 3.68 30.39
CA TYR A 608 -38.41 4.92 30.72
C TYR A 608 -39.48 5.93 31.13
N ASP A 609 -39.80 5.93 32.44
CA ASP A 609 -40.43 7.05 33.13
C ASP A 609 -40.20 6.87 34.63
N SER A 610 -39.30 7.69 35.17
CA SER A 610 -39.33 8.32 36.51
C SER A 610 -37.91 8.78 36.85
N ASP A 611 -37.66 10.09 36.74
CA ASP A 611 -37.61 10.91 37.95
C ASP A 611 -37.53 12.40 37.62
N GLU A 612 -38.43 13.15 38.26
CA GLU A 612 -38.62 14.59 38.18
C GLU A 612 -37.51 15.37 38.91
N SER A 613 -37.29 16.60 38.44
CA SER A 613 -36.34 17.60 38.93
C SER A 613 -36.57 18.06 40.40
N PRO A 614 -35.68 18.90 40.95
CA PRO A 614 -36.10 20.31 40.98
C PRO A 614 -35.00 21.35 40.72
N ALA A 615 -35.46 22.47 40.19
CA ALA A 615 -34.73 23.70 39.86
C ALA A 615 -33.97 24.34 41.04
N ALA A 616 -32.80 24.89 40.74
CA ALA A 616 -32.15 25.91 41.56
C ALA A 616 -31.51 27.00 40.68
N SER A 617 -31.77 28.23 41.08
CA SER A 617 -31.36 29.53 40.53
C SER A 617 -29.87 29.65 40.19
N ILE A 618 -29.55 30.14 38.99
CA ILE A 618 -28.20 30.63 38.64
C ILE A 618 -28.15 32.15 38.80
N SER A 619 -27.39 32.59 39.79
CA SER A 619 -26.91 33.96 39.97
C SER A 619 -25.79 34.29 38.96
N ALA A 620 -25.81 35.51 38.44
CA ALA A 620 -24.78 36.07 37.54
C ALA A 620 -23.36 35.98 38.13
N PRO A 621 -22.32 35.65 37.33
CA PRO A 621 -20.94 35.76 37.78
C PRO A 621 -20.36 37.15 37.48
N ALA A 622 -19.57 37.59 38.46
CA ALA A 622 -18.91 38.87 38.56
C ALA A 622 -17.86 39.13 37.47
N THR A 623 -17.74 40.40 37.10
CA THR A 623 -16.71 41.00 36.27
C THR A 623 -15.31 40.81 36.89
N ASN A 624 -14.42 40.11 36.19
CA ASN A 624 -12.97 40.16 36.44
C ASN A 624 -12.28 40.97 35.34
N ASN A 625 -11.58 42.03 35.77
CA ASN A 625 -10.85 42.99 34.95
C ASN A 625 -9.68 42.32 34.21
N ALA A 626 -9.75 42.30 32.88
CA ALA A 626 -8.60 42.01 32.03
C ALA A 626 -7.76 43.27 31.82
N HIS A 627 -6.47 43.19 32.16
CA HIS A 627 -5.46 44.21 31.87
C HIS A 627 -5.28 44.40 30.36
N HIS A 628 -5.70 45.55 29.82
CA HIS A 628 -5.30 46.02 28.50
C HIS A 628 -3.79 46.36 28.50
N SER A 629 -2.97 45.51 27.87
CA SER A 629 -1.59 45.89 27.50
C SER A 629 -1.61 46.82 26.28
N SER A 630 -0.91 47.94 26.37
CA SER A 630 -0.92 48.99 25.35
C SER A 630 -0.14 48.57 24.09
N VAL A 631 -0.53 49.10 22.93
CA VAL A 631 0.13 48.89 21.62
C VAL A 631 1.64 49.22 21.64
N SER A 632 2.08 50.06 22.58
CA SER A 632 3.48 50.39 22.85
C SER A 632 4.30 49.17 23.31
N ASP A 633 3.73 48.33 24.18
CA ASP A 633 4.44 47.16 24.75
C ASP A 633 4.61 46.03 23.73
N LYS A 634 3.68 45.89 22.78
CA LYS A 634 3.81 44.95 21.67
C LYS A 634 4.94 45.34 20.70
N LYS A 635 5.09 46.63 20.37
CA LYS A 635 6.17 47.10 19.49
C LYS A 635 7.55 46.85 20.09
N LYS A 636 7.72 47.12 21.39
CA LYS A 636 8.99 46.92 22.09
C LYS A 636 9.42 45.44 22.15
N ARG A 637 8.45 44.53 22.38
CA ARG A 637 8.69 43.07 22.35
C ARG A 637 9.04 42.54 20.96
N ILE A 638 8.46 43.10 19.90
CA ILE A 638 8.79 42.74 18.51
C ILE A 638 10.21 43.17 18.16
N GLU A 639 10.63 44.36 18.61
CA GLU A 639 11.99 44.86 18.37
C GLU A 639 13.06 44.02 19.10
N GLU A 640 12.79 43.62 20.34
CA GLU A 640 13.67 42.71 21.10
C GLU A 640 13.76 41.31 20.46
N ARG A 641 12.64 40.77 19.94
CA ARG A 641 12.64 39.51 19.18
C ARG A 641 13.49 39.60 17.91
N LYS A 642 13.37 40.69 17.13
CA LYS A 642 14.19 40.92 15.93
C LYS A 642 15.68 41.05 16.26
N LYS A 643 16.01 41.65 17.41
CA LYS A 643 17.41 41.78 17.88
C LYS A 643 17.99 40.43 18.31
N ARG A 644 17.20 39.57 18.97
CA ARG A 644 17.58 38.18 19.29
C ARG A 644 17.75 37.32 18.05
N GLN A 645 16.84 37.39 17.08
CA GLN A 645 16.98 36.65 15.82
C GLN A 645 18.24 37.05 15.05
N LYS A 646 18.56 38.34 14.94
CA LYS A 646 19.81 38.78 14.32
C LYS A 646 21.06 38.26 15.03
N ALA A 647 21.03 38.13 16.36
CA ALA A 647 22.15 37.56 17.12
C ALA A 647 22.31 36.05 16.86
N ILE A 648 21.20 35.31 16.79
CA ILE A 648 21.19 33.87 16.49
C ILE A 648 21.71 33.61 15.06
N VAL A 649 21.24 34.36 14.08
CA VAL A 649 21.69 34.23 12.68
C VAL A 649 23.18 34.55 12.53
N LYS A 650 23.69 35.57 13.24
CA LYS A 650 25.13 35.87 13.27
C LYS A 650 25.94 34.76 13.94
N GLY A 651 25.39 34.15 15.00
CA GLY A 651 26.00 32.98 15.64
C GLY A 651 26.15 31.82 14.67
N PHE A 652 25.06 31.43 13.99
CA PHE A 652 25.05 30.36 12.99
C PHE A 652 26.01 30.62 11.82
N ALA A 653 26.04 31.85 11.30
CA ALA A 653 26.95 32.20 10.22
C ALA A 653 28.43 32.04 10.63
N LEU A 654 28.77 32.38 11.88
CA LEU A 654 30.12 32.21 12.40
C LEU A 654 30.48 30.72 12.59
N THR A 655 29.53 29.89 13.04
CA THR A 655 29.74 28.45 13.19
C THR A 655 29.96 27.78 11.84
N ILE A 656 29.17 28.14 10.82
CA ILE A 656 29.29 27.60 9.45
C ILE A 656 30.63 28.03 8.83
N ALA A 657 31.03 29.30 8.98
CA ALA A 657 32.33 29.76 8.49
C ALA A 657 33.51 29.02 9.15
N THR A 658 33.38 28.71 10.44
CA THR A 658 34.41 27.93 11.19
C THR A 658 34.44 26.47 10.74
N ALA A 659 33.28 25.86 10.48
CA ALA A 659 33.19 24.49 9.96
C ALA A 659 33.78 24.37 8.55
N LEU A 660 33.50 25.34 7.66
CA LEU A 660 34.04 25.38 6.30
C LEU A 660 35.57 25.54 6.28
N LEU A 661 36.16 26.21 7.26
CA LEU A 661 37.62 26.31 7.41
C LEU A 661 38.28 25.00 7.88
N LEU A 662 37.53 24.07 8.48
CA LEU A 662 38.04 22.78 8.93
C LEU A 662 37.99 21.69 7.85
N VAL A 663 37.15 21.84 6.82
CA VAL A 663 37.01 20.87 5.71
C VAL A 663 38.34 20.57 5.02
N PRO A 664 39.19 21.56 4.64
CA PRO A 664 40.47 21.28 4.00
C PRO A 664 41.46 20.53 4.91
N VAL A 665 41.38 20.77 6.22
CA VAL A 665 42.23 20.11 7.22
C VAL A 665 41.84 18.65 7.36
N VAL A 666 40.53 18.36 7.42
CA VAL A 666 40.00 16.99 7.46
C VAL A 666 40.33 16.24 6.18
N CYS A 667 40.13 16.85 5.01
CA CYS A 667 40.50 16.26 3.72
C CYS A 667 42.02 15.99 3.62
N GLY A 668 42.87 16.89 4.13
CA GLY A 668 44.32 16.68 4.18
C GLY A 668 44.75 15.53 5.11
N VAL A 669 44.09 15.39 6.27
CA VAL A 669 44.33 14.27 7.20
C VAL A 669 43.83 12.94 6.61
N MET A 670 42.71 12.95 5.87
CA MET A 670 42.17 11.76 5.19
C MET A 670 43.07 11.30 4.03
N GLN A 671 43.70 12.24 3.30
CA GLN A 671 44.67 11.90 2.25
C GLN A 671 45.98 11.34 2.83
N LEU A 672 46.42 11.81 4.00
CA LEU A 672 47.65 11.32 4.67
C LEU A 672 47.47 9.97 5.38
N THR A 673 46.24 9.57 5.70
CA THR A 673 45.95 8.33 6.47
C THR A 673 45.49 7.15 5.62
N GLY A 674 45.38 7.32 4.30
CA GLY A 674 45.26 6.21 3.35
C GLY A 674 44.07 5.27 3.57
N ARG A 675 42.95 5.76 4.12
CA ARG A 675 41.70 5.00 4.24
C ARG A 675 40.75 5.37 3.10
N TRP A 676 40.96 4.73 1.94
CA TRP A 676 39.85 4.45 1.03
C TRP A 676 39.52 2.96 1.21
N LYS A 677 38.38 2.71 1.83
CA LYS A 677 37.71 1.42 1.80
C LYS A 677 36.37 1.74 1.17
N ASP A 678 36.22 1.33 -0.09
CA ASP A 678 34.96 1.39 -0.83
C ASP A 678 34.00 0.38 -0.18
N ASP A 679 33.18 0.87 0.76
CA ASP A 679 31.96 0.20 1.20
C ASP A 679 30.81 1.14 0.82
N ASP A 680 30.38 1.08 -0.44
CA ASP A 680 29.09 1.61 -0.89
C ASP A 680 27.99 0.66 -0.38
N ASP A 681 27.43 0.93 0.81
CA ASP A 681 26.39 0.12 1.46
C ASP A 681 25.04 0.83 1.63
N ASP A 682 24.79 1.92 0.90
CA ASP A 682 23.48 2.63 0.93
C ASP A 682 22.76 2.59 -0.43
N GLY A 683 22.72 1.40 -1.03
CA GLY A 683 21.91 1.14 -2.22
C GLY A 683 20.44 0.96 -1.85
N ILE A 684 19.62 1.96 -2.18
CA ILE A 684 18.16 1.83 -2.27
C ILE A 684 17.85 0.74 -3.30
N GLY A 685 17.59 -0.48 -2.84
CA GLY A 685 17.32 -1.64 -3.68
C GLY A 685 16.11 -2.39 -3.16
N LEU A 686 15.06 -2.44 -3.97
CA LEU A 686 13.81 -3.19 -3.75
C LEU A 686 13.97 -4.71 -3.96
N TYR A 687 15.21 -5.25 -3.90
CA TYR A 687 15.49 -6.67 -4.09
C TYR A 687 16.50 -7.18 -3.06
N ASP A 688 16.24 -8.38 -2.54
CA ASP A 688 17.10 -9.08 -1.59
C ASP A 688 18.46 -9.43 -2.21
N ARG A 689 19.52 -9.43 -1.38
CA ARG A 689 20.89 -9.81 -1.76
C ARG A 689 20.97 -11.21 -2.37
N ASP A 690 20.02 -12.08 -2.07
CA ASP A 690 19.98 -13.43 -2.62
C ASP A 690 19.44 -13.51 -4.06
N GLU A 691 18.61 -12.55 -4.48
CA GLU A 691 18.18 -12.38 -5.87
C GLU A 691 19.31 -11.86 -6.76
N VAL A 692 20.06 -10.88 -6.27
CA VAL A 692 21.29 -10.38 -6.93
C VAL A 692 22.34 -11.50 -7.04
N ARG A 693 22.38 -12.43 -6.07
CA ARG A 693 23.25 -13.62 -6.14
C ARG A 693 22.75 -14.67 -7.13
N SER A 694 21.43 -14.81 -7.32
CA SER A 694 20.83 -15.71 -8.31
C SER A 694 21.19 -15.25 -9.75
N LEU A 695 21.06 -13.96 -10.01
CA LEU A 695 21.42 -13.31 -11.29
C LEU A 695 22.91 -13.45 -11.60
N ARG A 696 23.78 -13.41 -10.58
CA ARG A 696 25.23 -13.64 -10.74
C ARG A 696 25.59 -15.11 -10.99
N ARG A 697 24.78 -16.08 -10.55
CA ARG A 697 25.04 -17.51 -10.79
C ARG A 697 24.70 -17.94 -12.21
N HIS A 698 23.70 -17.34 -12.85
CA HIS A 698 23.38 -17.61 -14.26
C HIS A 698 24.47 -17.14 -15.23
N ARG A 699 25.22 -16.09 -14.88
CA ARG A 699 26.35 -15.60 -15.68
C ARG A 699 27.59 -16.51 -15.65
N ARG A 700 27.69 -17.46 -14.70
CA ARG A 700 28.88 -18.32 -14.52
C ARG A 700 28.76 -19.71 -15.17
N ARG A 701 27.62 -20.07 -15.78
CA ARG A 701 27.45 -21.36 -16.48
C ARG A 701 27.66 -21.32 -18.01
N GLY A 702 28.00 -20.17 -18.59
CA GLY A 702 28.48 -20.08 -19.98
C GLY A 702 30.00 -20.25 -20.07
N GLY A 703 30.47 -21.49 -20.17
CA GLY A 703 31.90 -21.80 -20.30
C GLY A 703 32.49 -21.43 -21.67
N LYS A 704 33.53 -20.58 -21.64
CA LYS A 704 34.74 -20.54 -22.49
C LYS A 704 34.63 -21.08 -23.94
N GLY A 705 34.53 -20.15 -24.90
CA GLY A 705 34.93 -20.35 -26.30
C GLY A 705 35.79 -19.18 -26.76
N ALA A 706 36.97 -19.46 -27.30
CA ALA A 706 38.04 -18.51 -27.58
C ALA A 706 37.70 -17.44 -28.63
N ALA A 707 38.23 -16.23 -28.42
CA ALA A 707 38.20 -15.12 -29.36
C ALA A 707 38.95 -15.45 -30.67
N ARG A 708 38.33 -15.12 -31.81
CA ARG A 708 38.99 -14.98 -33.12
C ARG A 708 38.68 -13.58 -33.69
N PRO A 709 39.62 -12.98 -34.46
CA PRO A 709 39.58 -11.56 -34.78
C PRO A 709 38.59 -11.23 -35.91
N LEU A 710 38.02 -10.02 -35.80
CA LEU A 710 37.17 -9.38 -36.80
C LEU A 710 37.82 -9.36 -38.19
N LYS A 711 37.12 -9.93 -39.18
CA LYS A 711 37.07 -9.47 -40.57
C LYS A 711 35.82 -10.05 -41.23
N ASP A 712 35.18 -9.22 -42.05
CA ASP A 712 33.98 -9.45 -42.87
C ASP A 712 32.61 -9.27 -42.18
N MET A 713 32.22 -8.01 -41.98
CA MET A 713 30.80 -7.63 -41.99
C MET A 713 30.40 -7.25 -43.42
N ARG A 714 29.45 -8.00 -44.00
CA ARG A 714 28.59 -7.50 -45.09
C ARG A 714 27.34 -6.87 -44.46
N PRO A 715 26.79 -5.79 -45.04
CA PRO A 715 25.56 -5.19 -44.53
C PRO A 715 24.36 -6.12 -44.82
N LEU A 716 23.54 -6.36 -43.79
CA LEU A 716 22.23 -6.99 -43.96
C LEU A 716 21.28 -5.96 -44.54
N GLY A 717 20.71 -6.32 -45.69
CA GLY A 717 19.81 -5.50 -46.48
C GLY A 717 18.40 -5.43 -45.90
N GLU A 718 17.69 -4.43 -46.42
CA GLU A 718 16.26 -4.16 -46.30
C GLU A 718 15.41 -5.44 -46.39
N ILE A 719 14.44 -5.57 -45.48
CA ILE A 719 13.35 -6.54 -45.61
C ILE A 719 12.12 -5.73 -46.05
N GLU A 720 11.73 -5.95 -47.30
CA GLU A 720 10.45 -5.51 -47.87
C GLU A 720 9.28 -6.22 -47.16
N ILE A 721 8.23 -5.44 -46.93
CA ILE A 721 6.93 -5.87 -46.44
C ILE A 721 6.16 -6.52 -47.59
N THR A 722 5.65 -7.73 -47.39
CA THR A 722 4.48 -8.28 -48.10
C THR A 722 3.48 -8.81 -47.11
#